data_AF-A0A024GXF1-F1
#
_entry.id   AF-A0A024GXF1-F1
#
_cell.length_a   1.000
_cell.length_b   1.000
_cell.length_c   1.000
_cell.angle_alpha   90.00
_cell.angle_beta   90.00
_cell.angle_gamma   90.00
#
_symmetry.space_group_name_H-M   'P 1'
#
loop_
_entity.id
_entity.type
_entity.pdbx_description
1 polymer ?
#
loop_
_entity_poly.entity_id
_entity_poly.type
_entity_poly.pdbx_seq_one_letter_code
_entity_poly.pdbx_strand_id
1 'polypeptide(L)'
;MGVLISTPTAAALQHPFRHLRLQNPLLRAGAALFAAVLVTVLALVLPAGAARAAETFPDEGKPMLGAVLEWGEDTAAGFTDRLGASPALFGHDIALPFRASEENDIRGFLEQSGGQGAHAMLTVKPDVPLDQVTADAAASFAGEVRKLASNFKGQLLIRFAPDMNASWVEWGQQPAAYRSAFQAISAAFEETDGERTSMVWEPYLGKDYPYDRHRNAPGPGSEGFALLDTNGDGVWNGSDAAYAPYYPGDDAVDWVGLTAFHDDTAGGAPVNTVPRQNELQEMLTTSGAENFYATYAAGKDKPFLLQTAAFYSPASGGASDVDIKVGWWDHVLSAATSPDFAKTAAVVWDERTSARDTGVASIDWLLTGNPAVAAAARDRLEASPMVTGPVTDIAAGSGYVRANTLTGPAAWTVGAALIILLVALWQIPRRVNAATAWSYTDPSTRDSRVDLLRGMAIVFVVVNHLGMTSLFQLLTQEAVGFVSGAELFVIFSGLVVGMVYGPRVKADFGTVVDLTSRRAGKLYVTAIAVLIGVFLISLLRLFQTDTLTTFVDQGTGGAGHTGAGRTYDLYAGMESLFQFPVPPQVLPAILLLQFGPWQFNVMGLYVVLLLVSPLVLAALNRGKAAWVLAAALAVYAVGAVTRFRILPSQFEDSFPLLVWQVLFVTGLVAGFHRHRIVSWFSDHTWAVAACTAAAFIFAFLSWGNPYLANGFDVRLSIVPDTAYRSMYDLFFGRTYLAPGRLLNVLVLVVAAYAFLTAYWKPVARALGWFLIPLGRATLYVFIIHVVLIAVIANIPALRQGDIWINTAAYALVLGLLWVMVRTRFLFRIIPT
;
A
#
# COMPACT_ATOMS: atom_id res chain seq x y z
N MET A 1 52.78 59.72 8.80
CA MET A 1 53.53 60.51 9.80
C MET A 1 52.57 60.81 10.94
N GLY A 2 52.81 60.23 12.14
CA GLY A 2 52.09 60.42 13.43
C GLY A 2 50.65 59.90 13.47
N VAL A 3 50.24 58.78 14.08
CA VAL A 3 50.56 58.12 15.38
C VAL A 3 49.99 58.93 16.57
N LEU A 4 49.12 58.25 17.36
CA LEU A 4 48.80 58.44 18.81
C LEU A 4 47.54 59.25 19.16
N ILE A 5 46.71 58.93 20.17
CA ILE A 5 46.76 58.06 21.37
C ILE A 5 45.30 57.96 21.88
N SER A 6 44.67 56.79 21.97
CA SER A 6 44.43 55.95 23.18
C SER A 6 43.88 56.67 24.44
N THR A 7 42.60 56.38 24.77
CA THR A 7 41.99 55.89 26.06
C THR A 7 42.49 56.46 27.41
N PRO A 8 41.69 56.56 28.52
CA PRO A 8 40.87 55.43 29.02
C PRO A 8 39.66 55.72 29.98
N THR A 9 38.95 54.63 30.34
CA THR A 9 38.24 54.22 31.60
C THR A 9 38.10 55.23 32.77
N ALA A 10 37.13 55.20 33.69
CA ALA A 10 36.02 54.34 34.11
C ALA A 10 35.25 55.09 35.23
N ALA A 11 34.03 54.63 35.56
CA ALA A 11 33.44 54.49 36.92
C ALA A 11 31.96 54.87 36.99
N ALA A 12 31.21 53.95 37.59
CA ALA A 12 29.76 53.88 37.73
C ALA A 12 29.15 55.00 38.59
N LEU A 13 27.92 55.40 38.28
CA LEU A 13 27.00 56.00 39.25
C LEU A 13 25.54 55.70 38.90
N GLN A 14 24.77 55.51 39.97
CA GLN A 14 23.45 54.93 40.07
C GLN A 14 22.34 55.74 39.37
N HIS A 15 21.30 55.03 38.94
CA HIS A 15 19.99 55.50 38.51
C HIS A 15 19.44 56.65 39.38
N PRO A 16 18.70 57.61 38.79
CA PRO A 16 17.25 57.40 38.66
C PRO A 16 16.62 58.13 37.47
N PHE A 17 15.97 57.41 36.54
CA PHE A 17 14.96 58.06 35.68
C PHE A 17 13.68 57.24 35.56
N ARG A 18 12.63 57.95 35.99
CA ARG A 18 11.22 57.62 36.02
C ARG A 18 10.69 57.10 34.70
N HIS A 19 9.83 56.10 34.82
CA HIS A 19 8.94 55.58 33.77
C HIS A 19 8.08 56.68 33.11
N LEU A 20 8.25 56.89 31.81
CA LEU A 20 7.12 57.21 30.92
C LEU A 20 6.63 55.89 30.31
N ARG A 21 5.54 55.34 30.86
CA ARG A 21 4.79 54.25 30.23
C ARG A 21 3.93 54.82 29.11
N LEU A 22 4.28 54.54 27.86
CA LEU A 22 3.37 54.65 26.71
C LEU A 22 2.27 53.58 26.87
N GLN A 23 1.11 54.00 27.37
CA GLN A 23 -0.10 53.19 27.57
C GLN A 23 -1.00 53.23 26.32
N ASN A 24 -0.61 52.62 25.21
CA ASN A 24 -1.58 52.39 24.13
C ASN A 24 -1.37 51.04 23.44
N PRO A 25 -2.25 50.04 23.65
CA PRO A 25 -2.11 48.69 23.11
C PRO A 25 -2.27 48.62 21.58
N LEU A 26 -2.91 49.62 20.95
CA LEU A 26 -3.08 49.70 19.49
C LEU A 26 -1.78 49.99 18.73
N LEU A 27 -0.84 50.74 19.34
CA LEU A 27 0.45 51.05 18.73
C LEU A 27 1.44 49.86 18.78
N ARG A 28 1.29 48.95 19.75
CA ARG A 28 2.07 47.70 19.82
C ARG A 28 1.60 46.67 18.78
N ALA A 29 0.30 46.60 18.54
CA ALA A 29 -0.26 45.76 17.47
C ALA A 29 0.15 46.28 16.08
N GLY A 30 0.13 47.61 15.87
CA GLY A 30 0.57 48.23 14.62
C GLY A 30 2.06 48.04 14.33
N ALA A 31 2.94 48.19 15.34
CA ALA A 31 4.38 48.00 15.16
C ALA A 31 4.77 46.52 14.94
N ALA A 32 4.06 45.58 15.59
CA ALA A 32 4.27 44.15 15.37
C ALA A 32 3.77 43.69 13.99
N LEU A 33 2.64 44.25 13.52
CA LEU A 33 2.12 43.99 12.17
C LEU A 33 3.02 44.60 11.10
N PHE A 34 3.56 45.80 11.33
CA PHE A 34 4.49 46.45 10.40
C PHE A 34 5.85 45.75 10.37
N ALA A 35 6.35 45.26 11.50
CA ALA A 35 7.57 44.44 11.55
C ALA A 35 7.36 43.06 10.89
N ALA A 36 6.20 42.43 11.08
CA ALA A 36 5.87 41.17 10.41
C ALA A 36 5.76 41.36 8.90
N VAL A 37 5.04 42.39 8.44
CA VAL A 37 4.92 42.73 7.00
C VAL A 37 6.27 43.13 6.41
N LEU A 38 7.11 43.86 7.14
CA LEU A 38 8.45 44.25 6.68
C LEU A 38 9.39 43.04 6.59
N VAL A 39 9.31 42.08 7.52
CA VAL A 39 10.05 40.80 7.45
C VAL A 39 9.53 39.93 6.31
N THR A 40 8.22 39.89 6.06
CA THR A 40 7.63 39.17 4.91
C THR A 40 8.01 39.83 3.58
N VAL A 41 8.07 41.16 3.50
CA VAL A 41 8.48 41.90 2.30
C VAL A 41 10.00 41.83 2.06
N LEU A 42 10.83 41.82 3.11
CA LEU A 42 12.28 41.58 2.98
C LEU A 42 12.62 40.11 2.65
N ALA A 43 11.79 39.14 3.07
CA ALA A 43 11.92 37.74 2.65
C ALA A 43 11.49 37.53 1.17
N LEU A 44 10.62 38.39 0.63
CA LEU A 44 10.17 38.38 -0.77
C LEU A 44 11.12 39.13 -1.73
N VAL A 45 12.15 39.82 -1.25
CA VAL A 45 13.08 40.64 -2.06
C VAL A 45 14.55 40.23 -1.87
N LEU A 46 14.81 39.06 -1.29
CA LEU A 46 16.15 38.47 -1.44
C LEU A 46 16.35 38.14 -2.92
N PRO A 47 17.40 38.67 -3.58
CA PRO A 47 17.69 38.29 -4.94
C PRO A 47 17.94 36.79 -4.95
N ALA A 48 17.23 36.07 -5.82
CA ALA A 48 17.58 34.71 -6.19
C ALA A 48 19.10 34.68 -6.42
N GLY A 49 19.80 33.86 -5.65
CA GLY A 49 21.21 33.60 -5.90
C GLY A 49 21.37 33.27 -7.37
N ALA A 50 22.35 33.91 -8.01
CA ALA A 50 22.62 33.73 -9.42
C ALA A 50 22.68 32.23 -9.75
N ALA A 51 21.95 31.85 -10.81
CA ALA A 51 21.95 30.53 -11.40
C ALA A 51 23.37 29.96 -11.45
N ARG A 52 23.59 28.84 -10.74
CA ARG A 52 24.75 28.00 -11.03
C ARG A 52 24.36 27.21 -12.26
N ALA A 53 24.90 27.60 -13.41
CA ALA A 53 24.84 26.78 -14.61
C ALA A 53 25.32 25.36 -14.22
N ALA A 54 24.53 24.33 -14.57
CA ALA A 54 24.86 22.95 -14.26
C ALA A 54 26.28 22.64 -14.78
N GLU A 55 27.19 22.36 -13.83
CA GLU A 55 28.42 21.63 -14.10
C GLU A 55 28.02 20.21 -14.57
N THR A 56 28.89 19.59 -15.35
CA THR A 56 28.76 18.25 -15.95
C THR A 56 28.02 17.24 -15.08
N PHE A 57 27.00 16.55 -15.62
CA PHE A 57 26.32 15.46 -14.93
C PHE A 57 26.89 14.10 -15.38
N PRO A 58 27.44 13.27 -14.48
CA PRO A 58 27.75 13.55 -13.06
C PRO A 58 29.10 14.27 -12.87
N ASP A 59 29.24 14.96 -11.72
CA ASP A 59 30.52 15.56 -11.30
C ASP A 59 31.52 14.48 -10.89
N GLU A 60 32.69 14.45 -11.53
CA GLU A 60 33.74 13.48 -11.19
C GLU A 60 34.21 13.64 -9.72
N GLY A 61 34.29 12.52 -9.00
CA GLY A 61 34.77 12.47 -7.61
C GLY A 61 33.79 13.03 -6.56
N LYS A 62 32.55 13.33 -6.94
CA LYS A 62 31.50 13.85 -6.04
C LYS A 62 30.24 12.99 -6.10
N PRO A 63 30.24 11.80 -5.49
CA PRO A 63 29.09 10.90 -5.50
C PRO A 63 27.85 11.56 -4.89
N MET A 64 26.71 11.45 -5.57
CA MET A 64 25.42 11.98 -5.12
C MET A 64 24.72 11.01 -4.18
N LEU A 65 24.09 11.53 -3.13
CA LEU A 65 23.11 10.79 -2.35
C LEU A 65 21.80 10.70 -3.14
N GLY A 66 21.30 9.49 -3.33
CA GLY A 66 19.96 9.24 -3.81
C GLY A 66 19.11 8.43 -2.84
N ALA A 67 17.81 8.42 -3.07
CA ALA A 67 16.87 7.58 -2.32
C ALA A 67 15.74 7.07 -3.22
N VAL A 68 15.40 5.79 -3.08
CA VAL A 68 14.13 5.23 -3.57
C VAL A 68 13.20 5.14 -2.38
N LEU A 69 12.13 5.93 -2.39
CA LEU A 69 11.18 5.97 -1.30
C LEU A 69 10.07 4.94 -1.49
N GLU A 70 9.42 4.59 -0.40
CA GLU A 70 8.10 3.98 -0.43
C GLU A 70 7.05 5.05 -0.77
N TRP A 71 6.94 5.34 -2.07
CA TRP A 71 6.02 6.36 -2.57
C TRP A 71 4.58 6.02 -2.22
N GLY A 72 3.88 6.99 -1.64
CA GLY A 72 2.62 6.75 -0.95
C GLY A 72 2.81 6.84 0.56
N GLU A 73 3.78 6.15 1.14
CA GLU A 73 4.11 6.16 2.58
C GLU A 73 5.00 7.31 3.02
N ASP A 74 5.79 7.83 2.10
CA ASP A 74 6.71 8.93 2.34
C ASP A 74 6.64 9.98 1.22
N THR A 75 7.34 11.08 1.42
CA THR A 75 7.48 12.17 0.45
C THR A 75 8.93 12.62 0.42
N ALA A 76 9.36 13.23 -0.67
CA ALA A 76 10.71 13.77 -0.79
C ALA A 76 11.06 14.74 0.36
N ALA A 77 10.09 15.57 0.78
CA ALA A 77 10.21 16.46 1.93
C ALA A 77 10.25 15.69 3.26
N GLY A 78 9.41 14.67 3.44
CA GLY A 78 9.36 13.84 4.64
C GLY A 78 10.68 13.11 4.92
N PHE A 79 11.29 12.54 3.88
CA PHE A 79 12.64 11.98 3.97
C PHE A 79 13.67 13.04 4.38
N THR A 80 13.65 14.19 3.69
CA THR A 80 14.58 15.31 3.93
C THR A 80 14.49 15.83 5.36
N ASP A 81 13.27 15.95 5.91
CA ASP A 81 13.05 16.40 7.28
C ASP A 81 13.61 15.41 8.31
N ARG A 82 13.47 14.10 8.07
CA ARG A 82 13.96 13.06 8.99
C ARG A 82 15.48 12.90 8.94
N LEU A 83 16.07 12.90 7.75
CA LEU A 83 17.52 12.82 7.59
C LEU A 83 18.20 14.13 7.95
N GLY A 84 17.55 15.27 7.71
CA GLY A 84 18.15 16.60 7.78
C GLY A 84 19.00 16.97 6.56
N ALA A 85 18.92 16.19 5.48
CA ALA A 85 19.59 16.44 4.22
C ALA A 85 18.70 15.97 3.05
N SER A 86 18.71 16.71 1.94
CA SER A 86 17.90 16.37 0.77
C SER A 86 18.70 15.47 -0.19
N PRO A 87 18.18 14.31 -0.63
CA PRO A 87 18.77 13.55 -1.72
C PRO A 87 18.92 14.38 -3.00
N ALA A 88 20.04 14.22 -3.69
CA ALA A 88 20.30 14.79 -5.01
C ALA A 88 19.61 13.99 -6.14
N LEU A 89 19.19 12.76 -5.88
CA LEU A 89 18.48 11.88 -6.81
C LEU A 89 17.33 11.16 -6.09
N PHE A 90 16.14 11.15 -6.66
CA PHE A 90 15.04 10.31 -6.17
C PHE A 90 14.63 9.28 -7.23
N GLY A 91 14.30 8.06 -6.82
CA GLY A 91 13.86 7.00 -7.74
C GLY A 91 12.40 6.58 -7.53
N HIS A 92 11.68 6.29 -8.62
CA HIS A 92 10.30 5.76 -8.62
C HIS A 92 10.13 4.68 -9.69
N ASP A 93 9.24 3.72 -9.47
CA ASP A 93 8.95 2.64 -10.43
C ASP A 93 7.92 3.10 -11.49
N ILE A 94 8.00 2.58 -12.71
CA ILE A 94 7.03 2.84 -13.79
C ILE A 94 6.80 1.57 -14.63
N ALA A 95 5.55 1.28 -14.98
CA ALA A 95 5.22 0.12 -15.81
C ALA A 95 5.53 0.32 -17.30
N LEU A 96 5.89 -0.75 -17.99
CA LEU A 96 5.97 -0.84 -19.43
C LEU A 96 5.06 -1.97 -19.95
N PRO A 97 4.02 -1.68 -20.76
CA PRO A 97 3.58 -0.36 -21.23
C PRO A 97 3.07 0.57 -20.12
N PHE A 98 3.20 1.88 -20.33
CA PHE A 98 2.73 2.89 -19.38
C PHE A 98 1.22 2.77 -19.12
N ARG A 99 0.82 2.80 -17.84
CA ARG A 99 -0.59 2.73 -17.43
C ARG A 99 -1.10 4.13 -17.10
N ALA A 100 -2.21 4.54 -17.71
CA ALA A 100 -2.80 5.87 -17.46
C ALA A 100 -3.15 6.11 -15.98
N SER A 101 -3.40 5.07 -15.20
CA SER A 101 -3.63 5.17 -13.75
C SER A 101 -2.42 5.70 -12.98
N GLU A 102 -1.20 5.53 -13.49
CA GLU A 102 0.06 5.92 -12.85
C GLU A 102 0.45 7.38 -13.17
N GLU A 103 -0.25 8.06 -14.09
CA GLU A 103 0.09 9.42 -14.53
C GLU A 103 0.21 10.41 -13.37
N ASN A 104 -0.75 10.40 -12.45
CA ASN A 104 -0.75 11.33 -11.32
C ASN A 104 0.39 11.06 -10.33
N ASP A 105 0.76 9.79 -10.17
CA ASP A 105 1.81 9.38 -9.23
C ASP A 105 3.19 9.73 -9.80
N ILE A 106 3.43 9.45 -11.09
CA ILE A 106 4.68 9.82 -11.76
C ILE A 106 4.84 11.34 -11.86
N ARG A 107 3.77 12.09 -12.18
CA ARG A 107 3.82 13.57 -12.13
C ARG A 107 4.10 14.07 -10.72
N GLY A 108 3.40 13.55 -9.72
CA GLY A 108 3.60 13.92 -8.32
C GLY A 108 5.01 13.59 -7.83
N PHE A 109 5.61 12.50 -8.28
CA PHE A 109 7.01 12.15 -8.05
C PHE A 109 7.95 13.19 -8.67
N LEU A 110 7.83 13.47 -9.97
CA LEU A 110 8.69 14.43 -10.68
C LEU A 110 8.59 15.84 -10.09
N GLU A 111 7.39 16.26 -9.69
CA GLU A 111 7.17 17.55 -9.01
C GLU A 111 7.81 17.57 -7.62
N GLN A 112 7.68 16.50 -6.83
CA GLN A 112 8.33 16.41 -5.51
C GLN A 112 9.86 16.42 -5.63
N SER A 113 10.43 15.65 -6.58
CA SER A 113 11.86 15.65 -6.86
C SER A 113 12.34 17.04 -7.30
N GLY A 114 11.63 17.68 -8.24
CA GLY A 114 11.95 19.03 -8.70
C GLY A 114 11.79 20.10 -7.60
N GLY A 115 10.83 19.92 -6.69
CA GLY A 115 10.64 20.78 -5.52
C GLY A 115 11.75 20.67 -4.48
N GLN A 116 12.48 19.55 -4.45
CA GLN A 116 13.72 19.38 -3.66
C GLN A 116 14.98 19.79 -4.43
N GLY A 117 14.85 20.18 -5.71
CA GLY A 117 15.99 20.43 -6.58
C GLY A 117 16.79 19.16 -6.87
N ALA A 118 16.15 17.99 -6.93
CA ALA A 118 16.79 16.70 -7.19
C ALA A 118 16.60 16.22 -8.64
N HIS A 119 17.49 15.35 -9.11
CA HIS A 119 17.31 14.53 -10.31
C HIS A 119 16.29 13.40 -10.07
N ALA A 120 15.83 12.75 -11.14
CA ALA A 120 14.84 11.67 -11.06
C ALA A 120 15.35 10.40 -11.73
N MET A 121 15.10 9.24 -11.12
CA MET A 121 15.33 7.93 -11.71
C MET A 121 13.99 7.20 -11.86
N LEU A 122 13.67 6.71 -13.07
CA LEU A 122 12.51 5.87 -13.32
C LEU A 122 12.97 4.42 -13.52
N THR A 123 12.56 3.54 -12.61
CA THR A 123 12.77 2.09 -12.76
C THR A 123 11.66 1.51 -13.61
N VAL A 124 11.97 1.16 -14.85
CA VAL A 124 11.00 0.67 -15.83
C VAL A 124 10.82 -0.83 -15.64
N LYS A 125 9.59 -1.25 -15.32
CA LYS A 125 9.20 -2.65 -15.10
C LYS A 125 8.37 -3.19 -16.26
N PRO A 126 8.89 -4.11 -17.09
CA PRO A 126 8.11 -4.78 -18.13
C PRO A 126 6.99 -5.64 -17.53
N ASP A 127 5.74 -5.30 -17.85
CA ASP A 127 4.56 -6.13 -17.59
C ASP A 127 4.21 -7.06 -18.76
N VAL A 128 4.96 -6.92 -19.85
CA VAL A 128 4.85 -7.75 -21.05
C VAL A 128 6.11 -8.59 -21.21
N PRO A 129 6.02 -9.75 -21.86
CA PRO A 129 7.20 -10.51 -22.28
C PRO A 129 8.24 -9.62 -23.00
N LEU A 130 9.52 -9.85 -22.74
CA LEU A 130 10.61 -9.02 -23.27
C LEU A 130 10.67 -8.99 -24.80
N ASP A 131 10.22 -10.04 -25.47
CA ASP A 131 10.12 -10.11 -26.94
C ASP A 131 9.01 -9.19 -27.52
N GLN A 132 8.10 -8.69 -26.68
CA GLN A 132 7.08 -7.70 -27.05
C GLN A 132 7.54 -6.25 -26.84
N VAL A 133 8.72 -6.03 -26.25
CA VAL A 133 9.35 -4.71 -26.16
C VAL A 133 10.01 -4.37 -27.51
N THR A 134 9.16 -4.16 -28.50
CA THR A 134 9.55 -3.77 -29.87
C THR A 134 9.94 -2.28 -29.93
N ALA A 135 10.56 -1.86 -31.04
CA ALA A 135 10.89 -0.46 -31.28
C ALA A 135 9.66 0.47 -31.17
N ASP A 136 8.50 0.05 -31.69
CA ASP A 136 7.25 0.83 -31.61
C ASP A 136 6.75 0.95 -30.16
N ALA A 137 6.81 -0.14 -29.40
CA ALA A 137 6.42 -0.13 -27.99
C ALA A 137 7.35 0.76 -27.15
N ALA A 138 8.67 0.67 -27.41
CA ALA A 138 9.68 1.50 -26.78
C ALA A 138 9.49 2.99 -27.11
N ALA A 139 9.27 3.34 -28.39
CA ALA A 139 9.01 4.71 -28.83
C ALA A 139 7.73 5.29 -28.21
N SER A 140 6.66 4.49 -28.14
CA SER A 140 5.41 4.89 -27.48
C SER A 140 5.63 5.17 -26.01
N PHE A 141 6.40 4.33 -25.31
CA PHE A 141 6.72 4.50 -23.90
C PHE A 141 7.59 5.74 -23.64
N ALA A 142 8.67 5.91 -24.40
CA ALA A 142 9.54 7.08 -24.31
C ALA A 142 8.75 8.38 -24.56
N GLY A 143 7.80 8.37 -25.51
CA GLY A 143 6.90 9.48 -25.78
C GLY A 143 6.03 9.89 -24.57
N GLU A 144 5.48 8.93 -23.83
CA GLU A 144 4.70 9.22 -22.62
C GLU A 144 5.59 9.72 -21.47
N VAL A 145 6.75 9.11 -21.25
CA VAL A 145 7.72 9.56 -20.23
C VAL A 145 8.13 11.01 -20.47
N ARG A 146 8.43 11.38 -21.73
CA ARG A 146 8.75 12.77 -22.12
C ARG A 146 7.60 13.73 -21.81
N LYS A 147 6.36 13.33 -22.09
CA LYS A 147 5.16 14.15 -21.81
C LYS A 147 4.99 14.37 -20.31
N LEU A 148 5.25 13.34 -19.49
CA LEU A 148 5.21 13.44 -18.03
C LEU A 148 6.32 14.37 -17.50
N ALA A 149 7.54 14.23 -18.03
CA ALA A 149 8.74 14.97 -17.60
C ALA A 149 8.92 16.36 -18.25
N SER A 150 7.97 16.83 -19.07
CA SER A 150 8.08 18.08 -19.83
C SER A 150 8.42 19.34 -19.00
N ASN A 151 7.94 19.40 -17.75
CA ASN A 151 8.22 20.51 -16.83
C ASN A 151 9.37 20.23 -15.84
N PHE A 152 9.89 19.00 -15.84
CA PHE A 152 10.97 18.60 -14.94
C PHE A 152 12.30 19.20 -15.42
N LYS A 153 13.07 19.76 -14.48
CA LYS A 153 14.32 20.49 -14.77
C LYS A 153 15.59 19.68 -14.52
N GLY A 154 15.47 18.56 -13.80
CA GLY A 154 16.59 17.66 -13.57
C GLY A 154 16.82 16.67 -14.70
N GLN A 155 17.96 15.97 -14.62
CA GLN A 155 18.29 14.80 -15.42
C GLN A 155 17.37 13.62 -15.07
N LEU A 156 17.04 12.82 -16.09
CA LEU A 156 16.20 11.63 -15.96
C LEU A 156 17.03 10.37 -16.18
N LEU A 157 17.12 9.52 -15.17
CA LEU A 157 17.81 8.24 -15.24
C LEU A 157 16.78 7.15 -15.54
N ILE A 158 16.89 6.48 -16.68
CA ILE A 158 16.00 5.40 -17.08
C ILE A 158 16.67 4.08 -16.74
N ARG A 159 16.22 3.45 -15.66
CA ARG A 159 16.70 2.14 -15.25
C ARG A 159 15.75 1.06 -15.74
N PHE A 160 16.07 0.49 -16.90
CA PHE A 160 15.22 -0.52 -17.52
C PHE A 160 15.47 -1.91 -16.94
N ALA A 161 14.39 -2.54 -16.44
CA ALA A 161 14.35 -3.95 -16.06
C ALA A 161 15.56 -4.41 -15.21
N PRO A 162 15.83 -3.79 -14.05
CA PRO A 162 16.98 -4.13 -13.21
C PRO A 162 16.86 -5.56 -12.65
N ASP A 163 17.94 -6.06 -12.05
CA ASP A 163 18.03 -7.40 -11.45
C ASP A 163 17.75 -8.53 -12.46
N MET A 164 18.00 -8.29 -13.74
CA MET A 164 17.73 -9.22 -14.83
C MET A 164 18.49 -10.56 -14.73
N ASN A 165 19.58 -10.60 -13.98
CA ASN A 165 20.35 -11.81 -13.69
C ASN A 165 19.75 -12.66 -12.56
N ALA A 166 18.74 -12.15 -11.86
CA ALA A 166 18.02 -12.81 -10.78
C ALA A 166 16.73 -13.51 -11.24
N SER A 167 16.11 -14.27 -10.34
CA SER A 167 14.97 -15.15 -10.64
C SER A 167 13.62 -14.70 -10.11
N TRP A 168 13.60 -13.67 -9.26
CA TRP A 168 12.39 -13.14 -8.62
C TRP A 168 11.68 -12.05 -9.44
N VAL A 169 12.22 -11.70 -10.60
CA VAL A 169 11.61 -10.76 -11.55
C VAL A 169 11.16 -11.49 -12.81
N GLU A 170 10.02 -11.09 -13.39
CA GLU A 170 9.41 -11.76 -14.55
C GLU A 170 10.30 -11.73 -15.81
N TRP A 171 11.14 -10.70 -15.94
CA TRP A 171 12.13 -10.55 -17.01
C TRP A 171 13.46 -11.26 -16.70
N GLY A 172 13.56 -11.94 -15.55
CA GLY A 172 14.77 -12.55 -15.05
C GLY A 172 15.28 -13.72 -15.89
N GLN A 173 16.60 -13.85 -15.92
CA GLN A 173 17.36 -14.96 -16.53
C GLN A 173 17.10 -15.18 -18.03
N GLN A 174 16.82 -14.11 -18.77
CA GLN A 174 16.51 -14.13 -20.20
C GLN A 174 17.48 -13.25 -21.02
N PRO A 175 18.78 -13.62 -21.14
CA PRO A 175 19.85 -12.73 -21.61
C PRO A 175 19.62 -12.14 -23.01
N ALA A 176 19.28 -12.98 -24.01
CA ALA A 176 19.09 -12.51 -25.39
C ALA A 176 17.90 -11.54 -25.54
N ALA A 177 16.76 -11.90 -24.94
CA ALA A 177 15.55 -11.07 -24.97
C ALA A 177 15.77 -9.76 -24.20
N TYR A 178 16.45 -9.84 -23.05
CA TYR A 178 16.80 -8.68 -22.24
C TYR A 178 17.67 -7.68 -23.00
N ARG A 179 18.76 -8.14 -23.62
CA ARG A 179 19.66 -7.27 -24.39
C ARG A 179 18.94 -6.57 -25.53
N SER A 180 18.09 -7.30 -26.27
CA SER A 180 17.30 -6.75 -27.36
C SER A 180 16.30 -5.69 -26.89
N ALA A 181 15.58 -5.96 -25.79
CA ALA A 181 14.62 -5.03 -25.20
C ALA A 181 15.31 -3.77 -24.65
N PHE A 182 16.45 -3.92 -23.97
CA PHE A 182 17.23 -2.80 -23.45
C PHE A 182 17.71 -1.89 -24.58
N GLN A 183 18.24 -2.46 -25.67
CA GLN A 183 18.67 -1.72 -26.85
C GLN A 183 17.51 -0.96 -27.51
N ALA A 184 16.32 -1.56 -27.59
CA ALA A 184 15.13 -0.90 -28.13
C ALA A 184 14.69 0.31 -27.29
N ILE A 185 14.71 0.18 -25.95
CA ILE A 185 14.38 1.29 -25.04
C ILE A 185 15.45 2.39 -25.10
N SER A 186 16.73 2.01 -25.10
CA SER A 186 17.85 2.95 -25.21
C SER A 186 17.75 3.79 -26.48
N ALA A 187 17.58 3.15 -27.64
CA ALA A 187 17.41 3.84 -28.92
C ALA A 187 16.21 4.79 -28.93
N ALA A 188 15.09 4.41 -28.30
CA ALA A 188 13.90 5.26 -28.23
C ALA A 188 14.11 6.54 -27.41
N PHE A 189 14.90 6.49 -26.32
CA PHE A 189 15.24 7.68 -25.53
C PHE A 189 16.33 8.53 -26.18
N GLU A 190 17.31 7.91 -26.85
CA GLU A 190 18.35 8.61 -27.61
C GLU A 190 17.75 9.48 -28.73
N GLU A 191 16.81 8.95 -29.51
CA GLU A 191 16.15 9.68 -30.60
C GLU A 191 15.32 10.87 -30.11
N THR A 192 14.88 10.86 -28.86
CA THR A 192 13.82 11.76 -28.38
C THR A 192 14.22 12.79 -27.32
N ASP A 193 15.22 12.52 -26.48
CA ASP A 193 15.63 13.41 -25.36
C ASP A 193 17.07 13.12 -24.86
N GLY A 194 17.99 12.74 -25.75
CA GLY A 194 19.32 12.21 -25.41
C GLY A 194 20.25 13.12 -24.60
N GLU A 195 19.97 14.43 -24.49
CA GLU A 195 20.78 15.35 -23.67
C GLU A 195 20.31 15.44 -22.21
N ARG A 196 19.10 14.95 -21.88
CA ARG A 196 18.50 15.04 -20.53
C ARG A 196 18.16 13.68 -19.92
N THR A 197 18.38 12.61 -20.67
CA THR A 197 18.03 11.25 -20.27
C THR A 197 19.27 10.37 -20.33
N SER A 198 19.47 9.52 -19.32
CA SER A 198 20.57 8.55 -19.29
C SER A 198 20.04 7.15 -18.99
N MET A 199 20.47 6.17 -19.78
CA MET A 199 20.13 4.76 -19.61
C MET A 199 21.03 4.10 -18.55
N VAL A 200 20.40 3.46 -17.56
CA VAL A 200 21.08 2.75 -16.46
C VAL A 200 20.92 1.24 -16.63
N TRP A 201 22.04 0.52 -16.74
CA TRP A 201 22.08 -0.95 -16.71
C TRP A 201 22.46 -1.44 -15.32
N GLU A 202 21.56 -2.12 -14.62
CA GLU A 202 21.74 -2.46 -13.19
C GLU A 202 21.37 -3.93 -12.89
N PRO A 203 22.35 -4.84 -12.83
CA PRO A 203 22.16 -6.19 -12.32
C PRO A 203 22.12 -6.24 -10.78
N TYR A 204 21.69 -7.39 -10.25
CA TYR A 204 21.78 -7.72 -8.83
C TYR A 204 23.13 -8.37 -8.49
N LEU A 205 23.64 -8.14 -7.28
CA LEU A 205 24.92 -8.66 -6.77
C LEU A 205 25.07 -10.18 -6.88
N GLY A 206 26.01 -10.66 -7.69
CA GLY A 206 26.26 -12.07 -7.99
C GLY A 206 26.91 -12.92 -6.89
N LYS A 207 26.82 -12.53 -5.60
CA LYS A 207 27.41 -13.27 -4.46
C LYS A 207 26.97 -14.74 -4.42
N ASP A 208 25.68 -14.98 -4.67
CA ASP A 208 25.05 -16.31 -4.62
C ASP A 208 24.63 -16.81 -6.02
N TYR A 209 25.28 -16.31 -7.07
CA TYR A 209 24.95 -16.69 -8.45
C TYR A 209 25.44 -18.11 -8.80
N PRO A 210 24.68 -18.90 -9.59
CA PRO A 210 23.36 -18.60 -10.12
C PRO A 210 22.27 -18.78 -9.07
N TYR A 211 21.28 -17.88 -9.10
CA TYR A 211 20.07 -18.01 -8.29
C TYR A 211 19.18 -19.14 -8.80
N ASP A 212 18.10 -19.41 -8.04
CA ASP A 212 17.06 -20.34 -8.45
C ASP A 212 16.62 -20.12 -9.90
N ARG A 213 16.28 -21.20 -10.60
CA ARG A 213 15.97 -21.11 -12.01
C ARG A 213 14.57 -20.52 -12.24
N HIS A 214 14.50 -19.38 -12.91
CA HIS A 214 13.25 -18.76 -13.34
C HIS A 214 12.56 -19.61 -14.42
N ARG A 215 11.22 -19.61 -14.42
CA ARG A 215 10.40 -20.40 -15.35
C ARG A 215 10.67 -20.11 -16.84
N ASN A 216 11.09 -18.88 -17.14
CA ASN A 216 11.37 -18.42 -18.50
C ASN A 216 12.87 -18.51 -18.86
N ALA A 217 13.73 -19.04 -17.99
CA ALA A 217 15.16 -19.18 -18.27
C ALA A 217 15.42 -20.18 -19.41
N PRO A 218 16.29 -19.87 -20.40
CA PRO A 218 16.59 -20.72 -21.55
C PRO A 218 17.09 -22.12 -21.17
N GLY A 219 16.47 -23.17 -21.72
CA GLY A 219 16.80 -24.58 -21.41
C GLY A 219 18.17 -25.05 -21.95
N PRO A 220 18.82 -26.03 -21.31
CA PRO A 220 20.07 -26.62 -21.81
C PRO A 220 19.99 -27.01 -23.28
N GLY A 221 21.04 -26.68 -24.06
CA GLY A 221 21.11 -26.93 -25.50
C GLY A 221 20.39 -25.89 -26.38
N SER A 222 19.76 -24.87 -25.80
CA SER A 222 19.28 -23.70 -26.56
C SER A 222 20.39 -22.65 -26.76
N GLU A 223 20.26 -21.82 -27.80
CA GLU A 223 21.17 -20.68 -28.00
C GLU A 223 21.18 -19.73 -26.79
N GLY A 224 20.03 -19.53 -26.14
CA GLY A 224 19.93 -18.70 -24.94
C GLY A 224 20.66 -19.30 -23.73
N PHE A 225 20.79 -20.62 -23.64
CA PHE A 225 21.54 -21.28 -22.56
C PHE A 225 23.04 -21.16 -22.77
N ALA A 226 23.51 -21.16 -24.02
CA ALA A 226 24.92 -20.90 -24.33
C ALA A 226 25.37 -19.48 -23.94
N LEU A 227 24.43 -18.54 -23.73
CA LEU A 227 24.74 -17.24 -23.14
C LEU A 227 24.90 -17.30 -21.62
N LEU A 228 24.23 -18.23 -20.94
CA LEU A 228 24.32 -18.41 -19.48
C LEU A 228 25.54 -19.25 -19.07
N ASP A 229 25.89 -20.24 -19.89
CA ASP A 229 27.10 -21.06 -19.79
C ASP A 229 28.29 -20.32 -20.42
N THR A 230 28.78 -19.33 -19.68
CA THR A 230 29.83 -18.39 -20.12
C THR A 230 31.21 -19.03 -20.22
N ASN A 231 31.45 -20.13 -19.49
CA ASN A 231 32.70 -20.87 -19.57
C ASN A 231 32.66 -22.01 -20.63
N GLY A 232 31.48 -22.35 -21.16
CA GLY A 232 31.27 -23.32 -22.22
C GLY A 232 31.44 -24.78 -21.78
N ASP A 233 31.30 -25.08 -20.49
CA ASP A 233 31.47 -26.43 -19.93
C ASP A 233 30.18 -27.29 -20.01
N GLY A 234 29.08 -26.71 -20.50
CA GLY A 234 27.77 -27.34 -20.62
C GLY A 234 26.92 -27.24 -19.34
N VAL A 235 27.40 -26.57 -18.30
CA VAL A 235 26.79 -26.51 -16.96
C VAL A 235 26.76 -25.08 -16.43
N TRP A 236 25.57 -24.49 -16.39
CA TRP A 236 25.38 -23.18 -15.76
C TRP A 236 25.51 -23.25 -14.22
N ASN A 237 26.61 -22.72 -13.67
CA ASN A 237 26.97 -22.80 -12.25
C ASN A 237 27.73 -21.53 -11.76
N GLY A 238 28.19 -21.51 -10.50
CA GLY A 238 28.84 -20.33 -9.91
C GLY A 238 30.21 -19.97 -10.49
N SER A 239 30.73 -20.77 -11.42
CA SER A 239 31.92 -20.43 -12.22
C SER A 239 31.58 -19.57 -13.44
N ASP A 240 30.28 -19.40 -13.74
CA ASP A 240 29.81 -18.54 -14.82
C ASP A 240 29.73 -17.08 -14.39
N ALA A 241 30.05 -16.21 -15.34
CA ALA A 241 29.94 -14.77 -15.22
C ALA A 241 28.47 -14.36 -14.96
N ALA A 242 28.24 -13.73 -13.81
CA ALA A 242 26.91 -13.33 -13.38
C ALA A 242 26.33 -12.16 -14.20
N TYR A 243 27.19 -11.38 -14.86
CA TYR A 243 26.82 -10.09 -15.45
C TYR A 243 26.96 -10.06 -16.97
N ALA A 244 28.05 -10.65 -17.49
CA ALA A 244 28.37 -10.62 -18.93
C ALA A 244 27.21 -11.04 -19.86
N PRO A 245 26.40 -12.07 -19.55
CA PRO A 245 25.29 -12.48 -20.43
C PRO A 245 24.24 -11.41 -20.69
N TYR A 246 24.11 -10.45 -19.77
CA TYR A 246 23.04 -9.46 -19.76
C TYR A 246 23.50 -8.07 -20.20
N TYR A 247 24.80 -7.86 -20.44
CA TYR A 247 25.31 -6.55 -20.84
C TYR A 247 24.86 -6.20 -22.27
N PRO A 248 24.10 -5.10 -22.47
CA PRO A 248 23.50 -4.80 -23.78
C PRO A 248 24.48 -4.17 -24.77
N GLY A 249 25.59 -3.58 -24.31
CA GLY A 249 26.63 -2.97 -25.14
C GLY A 249 26.95 -1.53 -24.73
N ASP A 250 28.16 -1.06 -25.06
CA ASP A 250 28.68 0.24 -24.61
C ASP A 250 27.91 1.43 -25.18
N ASP A 251 27.32 1.26 -26.38
CA ASP A 251 26.53 2.28 -27.07
C ASP A 251 25.12 2.43 -26.46
N ALA A 252 24.59 1.39 -25.82
CA ALA A 252 23.24 1.42 -25.26
C ALA A 252 23.19 1.89 -23.80
N VAL A 253 24.33 1.84 -23.09
CA VAL A 253 24.42 2.07 -21.64
C VAL A 253 25.16 3.37 -21.35
N ASP A 254 24.51 4.29 -20.64
CA ASP A 254 25.15 5.51 -20.16
C ASP A 254 25.74 5.33 -18.76
N TRP A 255 25.03 4.61 -17.90
CA TRP A 255 25.38 4.37 -16.50
C TRP A 255 25.37 2.87 -16.17
N VAL A 256 26.34 2.46 -15.35
CA VAL A 256 26.39 1.11 -14.81
C VAL A 256 25.94 1.15 -13.36
N GLY A 257 24.86 0.42 -13.05
CA GLY A 257 24.32 0.26 -11.72
C GLY A 257 24.70 -1.10 -11.10
N LEU A 258 24.66 -1.22 -9.78
CA LEU A 258 24.61 -2.52 -9.10
C LEU A 258 23.67 -2.45 -7.89
N THR A 259 22.74 -3.41 -7.80
CA THR A 259 21.95 -3.64 -6.58
C THR A 259 22.76 -4.50 -5.61
N ALA A 260 23.18 -3.95 -4.48
CA ALA A 260 23.92 -4.68 -3.46
C ALA A 260 23.46 -4.27 -2.04
N PHE A 261 22.87 -5.22 -1.32
CA PHE A 261 22.37 -5.02 0.04
C PHE A 261 23.25 -5.74 1.06
N HIS A 262 23.32 -5.18 2.27
CA HIS A 262 23.77 -5.96 3.41
C HIS A 262 22.62 -6.86 3.87
N ASP A 263 22.69 -8.12 3.45
CA ASP A 263 21.77 -9.19 3.79
C ASP A 263 22.51 -10.54 3.85
N ASP A 264 22.68 -11.09 5.05
CA ASP A 264 23.35 -12.38 5.27
C ASP A 264 22.38 -13.58 5.30
N THR A 265 21.11 -13.36 4.99
CA THR A 265 20.10 -14.42 5.08
C THR A 265 20.06 -15.32 3.83
N ALA A 266 20.60 -14.86 2.70
CA ALA A 266 20.48 -15.52 1.39
C ALA A 266 19.03 -15.94 1.04
N GLY A 267 18.05 -15.11 1.42
CA GLY A 267 16.62 -15.42 1.26
C GLY A 267 16.03 -16.38 2.30
N GLY A 268 16.85 -16.92 3.22
CA GLY A 268 16.45 -17.79 4.31
C GLY A 268 15.86 -17.06 5.52
N ALA A 269 15.96 -17.71 6.69
CA ALA A 269 15.39 -17.19 7.95
C ALA A 269 15.96 -15.79 8.30
N PRO A 270 15.13 -14.84 8.75
CA PRO A 270 15.58 -13.51 9.16
C PRO A 270 16.61 -13.53 10.31
N VAL A 271 17.81 -13.00 10.06
CA VAL A 271 18.89 -12.87 11.06
C VAL A 271 19.47 -11.46 11.01
N ASN A 272 19.66 -10.85 12.18
CA ASN A 272 20.25 -9.52 12.32
C ASN A 272 21.77 -9.63 12.56
N THR A 273 22.58 -9.38 11.53
CA THR A 273 24.05 -9.41 11.58
C THR A 273 24.62 -8.02 11.33
N VAL A 274 25.80 -7.73 11.90
CA VAL A 274 26.57 -6.52 11.57
C VAL A 274 27.40 -6.79 10.31
N PRO A 275 27.64 -5.77 9.47
CA PRO A 275 28.43 -5.95 8.27
C PRO A 275 29.89 -6.27 8.60
N ARG A 276 30.47 -7.17 7.80
CA ARG A 276 31.87 -7.58 7.95
C ARG A 276 32.79 -6.51 7.38
N GLN A 277 34.00 -6.41 7.93
CA GLN A 277 35.02 -5.50 7.40
C GLN A 277 35.23 -5.73 5.89
N ASN A 278 35.24 -4.65 5.12
CA ASN A 278 35.41 -4.64 3.65
C ASN A 278 34.33 -5.37 2.85
N GLU A 279 33.20 -5.73 3.45
CA GLU A 279 32.14 -6.51 2.79
C GLU A 279 31.68 -5.91 1.45
N LEU A 280 31.37 -4.60 1.41
CA LEU A 280 30.96 -3.94 0.17
C LEU A 280 32.08 -3.94 -0.89
N GLN A 281 33.33 -3.80 -0.48
CA GLN A 281 34.47 -3.79 -1.42
C GLN A 281 34.64 -5.16 -2.06
N GLU A 282 34.50 -6.24 -1.28
CA GLU A 282 34.46 -7.62 -1.79
C GLU A 282 33.28 -7.82 -2.74
N MET A 283 32.08 -7.34 -2.37
CA MET A 283 30.89 -7.40 -3.23
C MET A 283 31.14 -6.76 -4.61
N LEU A 284 31.83 -5.62 -4.67
CA LEU A 284 32.11 -4.90 -5.92
C LEU A 284 33.22 -5.51 -6.77
N THR A 285 34.10 -6.33 -6.18
CA THR A 285 35.36 -6.74 -6.82
C THR A 285 35.54 -8.25 -7.02
N THR A 286 34.80 -9.09 -6.29
CA THR A 286 35.02 -10.56 -6.30
C THR A 286 33.75 -11.40 -6.45
N SER A 287 32.55 -10.80 -6.46
CA SER A 287 31.28 -11.54 -6.56
C SER A 287 30.89 -11.87 -8.00
N GLY A 288 30.23 -13.01 -8.22
CA GLY A 288 29.69 -13.38 -9.54
C GLY A 288 30.74 -13.81 -10.57
N ALA A 289 31.85 -14.40 -10.10
CA ALA A 289 33.00 -14.83 -10.92
C ALA A 289 33.67 -13.71 -11.75
N GLU A 290 33.39 -12.44 -11.43
CA GLU A 290 33.88 -11.27 -12.15
C GLU A 290 34.25 -10.14 -11.17
N ASN A 291 35.15 -9.25 -11.57
CA ASN A 291 35.32 -7.97 -10.88
C ASN A 291 34.37 -6.95 -11.52
N PHE A 292 33.16 -6.80 -10.95
CA PHE A 292 32.11 -5.99 -11.53
C PHE A 292 32.56 -4.54 -11.77
N TYR A 293 33.07 -3.89 -10.73
CA TYR A 293 33.44 -2.47 -10.80
C TYR A 293 34.58 -2.23 -11.80
N ALA A 294 35.65 -3.04 -11.76
CA ALA A 294 36.76 -2.88 -12.69
C ALA A 294 36.36 -3.17 -14.14
N THR A 295 35.46 -4.12 -14.37
CA THR A 295 35.06 -4.55 -15.71
C THR A 295 34.06 -3.59 -16.35
N TYR A 296 33.02 -3.19 -15.62
CA TYR A 296 31.88 -2.47 -16.21
C TYR A 296 31.89 -0.97 -15.93
N ALA A 297 32.33 -0.52 -14.74
CA ALA A 297 32.41 0.90 -14.45
C ALA A 297 33.74 1.50 -14.92
N ALA A 298 34.85 1.09 -14.29
CA ALA A 298 36.17 1.65 -14.59
C ALA A 298 36.67 1.26 -15.99
N GLY A 299 36.55 -0.01 -16.37
CA GLY A 299 37.06 -0.54 -17.64
C GLY A 299 36.32 -0.04 -18.88
N LYS A 300 35.06 0.40 -18.73
CA LYS A 300 34.24 0.98 -19.82
C LYS A 300 34.07 2.49 -19.70
N ASP A 301 34.72 3.11 -18.73
CA ASP A 301 34.65 4.54 -18.46
C ASP A 301 33.20 5.06 -18.23
N LYS A 302 32.38 4.27 -17.54
CA LYS A 302 30.97 4.60 -17.26
C LYS A 302 30.80 5.04 -15.80
N PRO A 303 29.94 6.04 -15.52
CA PRO A 303 29.54 6.37 -14.15
C PRO A 303 28.91 5.17 -13.45
N PHE A 304 29.25 5.00 -12.17
CA PHE A 304 28.77 3.91 -11.34
C PHE A 304 27.67 4.40 -10.37
N LEU A 305 26.55 3.67 -10.33
CA LEU A 305 25.45 3.84 -9.38
C LEU A 305 25.37 2.60 -8.48
N LEU A 306 25.41 2.81 -7.17
CA LEU A 306 25.17 1.75 -6.18
C LEU A 306 23.77 1.88 -5.60
N GLN A 307 22.86 0.94 -5.86
CA GLN A 307 21.62 0.83 -5.08
C GLN A 307 21.89 -0.07 -3.87
N THR A 308 21.63 0.43 -2.66
CA THR A 308 21.96 -0.29 -1.43
C THR A 308 20.99 -0.04 -0.28
N ALA A 309 20.99 -0.94 0.70
CA ALA A 309 20.32 -0.82 1.99
C ALA A 309 20.87 -1.91 2.93
N ALA A 310 20.45 -1.88 4.20
CA ALA A 310 20.84 -2.86 5.20
C ALA A 310 19.62 -3.52 5.85
N PHE A 311 19.65 -4.84 5.91
CA PHE A 311 18.59 -5.66 6.45
C PHE A 311 18.45 -5.49 7.96
N TYR A 312 17.22 -5.25 8.45
CA TYR A 312 16.90 -5.38 9.86
C TYR A 312 15.51 -6.00 10.04
N SER A 313 15.38 -6.97 10.94
CA SER A 313 14.09 -7.54 11.33
C SER A 313 13.85 -7.32 12.83
N PRO A 314 12.81 -6.54 13.22
CA PRO A 314 12.47 -6.36 14.63
C PRO A 314 12.04 -7.67 15.33
N ALA A 315 11.59 -8.65 14.54
CA ALA A 315 11.17 -9.96 15.04
C ALA A 315 12.36 -10.92 15.27
N SER A 316 13.54 -10.59 14.76
CA SER A 316 14.75 -11.40 14.86
C SER A 316 15.61 -10.97 16.05
N GLY A 317 16.19 -11.93 16.77
CA GLY A 317 17.28 -11.67 17.70
C GLY A 317 18.58 -11.38 16.95
N GLY A 318 19.53 -10.70 17.60
CA GLY A 318 20.86 -10.42 17.02
C GLY A 318 21.32 -8.98 17.28
N ALA A 319 22.07 -8.43 16.34
CA ALA A 319 22.57 -7.05 16.39
C ALA A 319 21.43 -6.02 16.37
N SER A 320 21.70 -4.83 16.90
CA SER A 320 20.71 -3.74 16.94
C SER A 320 20.60 -3.05 15.58
N ASP A 321 19.41 -2.51 15.28
CA ASP A 321 19.15 -1.70 14.07
C ASP A 321 20.23 -0.62 13.84
N VAL A 322 20.64 0.04 14.93
CA VAL A 322 21.68 1.08 14.89
C VAL A 322 23.03 0.51 14.48
N ASP A 323 23.48 -0.58 15.10
CA ASP A 323 24.80 -1.15 14.80
C ASP A 323 24.90 -1.63 13.35
N ILE A 324 23.81 -2.21 12.83
CA ILE A 324 23.75 -2.73 11.46
C ILE A 324 23.74 -1.59 10.44
N LYS A 325 22.76 -0.68 10.54
CA LYS A 325 22.58 0.37 9.53
C LYS A 325 23.71 1.39 9.55
N VAL A 326 24.18 1.78 10.74
CA VAL A 326 25.31 2.71 10.85
C VAL A 326 26.61 2.06 10.38
N GLY A 327 26.85 0.79 10.73
CA GLY A 327 28.02 0.06 10.24
C GLY A 327 28.02 -0.09 8.72
N TRP A 328 26.87 -0.36 8.12
CA TRP A 328 26.75 -0.46 6.67
C TRP A 328 26.93 0.90 6.00
N TRP A 329 26.35 1.95 6.57
CA TRP A 329 26.51 3.31 6.08
C TRP A 329 27.98 3.76 6.08
N ASP A 330 28.76 3.38 7.10
CA ASP A 330 30.21 3.62 7.14
C ASP A 330 30.94 2.92 5.98
N HIS A 331 30.58 1.67 5.65
CA HIS A 331 31.15 0.96 4.50
C HIS A 331 30.76 1.61 3.17
N VAL A 332 29.50 2.03 3.02
CA VAL A 332 28.98 2.69 1.83
C VAL A 332 29.72 4.01 1.58
N LEU A 333 29.80 4.89 2.59
CA LEU A 333 30.51 6.16 2.46
C LEU A 333 32.00 5.95 2.19
N SER A 334 32.64 4.99 2.87
CA SER A 334 34.05 4.68 2.66
C SER A 334 34.32 4.16 1.25
N ALA A 335 33.45 3.32 0.68
CA ALA A 335 33.60 2.81 -0.68
C ALA A 335 33.33 3.91 -1.70
N ALA A 336 32.18 4.59 -1.61
CA ALA A 336 31.74 5.58 -2.58
C ALA A 336 32.69 6.78 -2.73
N THR A 337 33.42 7.12 -1.67
CA THR A 337 34.35 8.26 -1.64
C THR A 337 35.82 7.84 -1.74
N SER A 338 36.11 6.55 -1.90
CA SER A 338 37.46 6.02 -2.08
C SER A 338 37.99 6.31 -3.50
N PRO A 339 39.29 6.62 -3.64
CA PRO A 339 39.95 6.65 -4.94
C PRO A 339 39.86 5.34 -5.73
N ASP A 340 39.75 4.20 -5.04
CA ASP A 340 39.61 2.88 -5.69
C ASP A 340 38.28 2.75 -6.43
N PHE A 341 37.26 3.51 -6.01
CA PHE A 341 35.94 3.55 -6.61
C PHE A 341 35.59 4.94 -7.18
N ALA A 342 36.56 5.62 -7.80
CA ALA A 342 36.44 7.01 -8.29
C ALA A 342 35.34 7.29 -9.33
N LYS A 343 34.79 6.27 -10.01
CA LYS A 343 33.66 6.38 -10.93
C LYS A 343 32.30 6.33 -10.22
N THR A 344 32.27 6.14 -8.90
CA THR A 344 31.02 6.21 -8.13
C THR A 344 30.43 7.61 -8.24
N ALA A 345 29.30 7.69 -8.94
CA ALA A 345 28.60 8.92 -9.25
C ALA A 345 27.31 9.07 -8.42
N ALA A 346 26.71 7.96 -7.99
CA ALA A 346 25.54 7.98 -7.10
C ALA A 346 25.50 6.77 -6.16
N VAL A 347 25.04 7.01 -4.94
CA VAL A 347 24.62 5.97 -3.99
C VAL A 347 23.15 6.18 -3.71
N VAL A 348 22.31 5.24 -4.12
CA VAL A 348 20.86 5.28 -3.94
C VAL A 348 20.47 4.38 -2.80
N TRP A 349 20.04 4.95 -1.67
CA TRP A 349 19.51 4.17 -0.56
C TRP A 349 18.10 3.66 -0.88
N ASP A 350 17.86 2.37 -0.68
CA ASP A 350 16.54 1.76 -0.78
C ASP A 350 15.74 1.98 0.51
N GLU A 351 15.03 3.12 0.57
CA GLU A 351 14.24 3.57 1.73
C GLU A 351 12.83 2.99 1.66
N ARG A 352 12.75 1.66 1.78
CA ARG A 352 11.47 0.92 1.78
C ARG A 352 11.43 -0.07 2.92
N THR A 353 10.24 -0.56 3.24
CA THR A 353 10.05 -1.69 4.15
C THR A 353 9.67 -2.93 3.37
N SER A 354 9.95 -4.12 3.87
CA SER A 354 9.55 -5.36 3.22
C SER A 354 9.05 -6.45 4.17
N ALA A 355 8.50 -7.54 3.64
CA ALA A 355 8.10 -8.67 4.47
C ALA A 355 8.45 -10.00 3.80
N ARG A 356 8.92 -10.96 4.60
CA ARG A 356 9.11 -12.36 4.20
C ARG A 356 8.01 -13.25 4.77
N ASP A 357 7.79 -14.38 4.10
CA ASP A 357 6.84 -15.44 4.49
C ASP A 357 5.43 -14.93 4.79
N THR A 358 4.66 -14.53 3.76
CA THR A 358 3.25 -14.11 3.90
C THR A 358 3.01 -13.01 4.96
N GLY A 359 4.01 -12.16 5.22
CA GLY A 359 3.91 -11.07 6.19
C GLY A 359 4.23 -11.44 7.65
N VAL A 360 4.83 -12.61 7.90
CA VAL A 360 5.16 -13.05 9.27
C VAL A 360 6.42 -12.37 9.82
N ALA A 361 7.39 -12.04 8.96
CA ALA A 361 8.59 -11.29 9.34
C ALA A 361 8.67 -9.96 8.60
N SER A 362 8.45 -8.86 9.32
CA SER A 362 8.69 -7.49 8.83
C SER A 362 10.19 -7.24 8.75
N ILE A 363 10.63 -6.68 7.64
CA ILE A 363 12.00 -6.27 7.36
C ILE A 363 11.98 -4.77 7.14
N ASP A 364 12.87 -4.07 7.81
CA ASP A 364 13.02 -2.63 7.81
C ASP A 364 14.37 -2.28 7.17
N TRP A 365 14.33 -1.66 5.98
CA TRP A 365 15.50 -1.17 5.28
C TRP A 365 15.72 0.35 5.48
N LEU A 366 14.86 1.01 6.26
CA LEU A 366 14.79 2.46 6.37
C LEU A 366 16.02 3.04 7.09
N LEU A 367 16.77 3.91 6.44
CA LEU A 367 17.84 4.70 7.06
C LEU A 367 17.24 5.75 8.01
N THR A 368 16.08 6.30 7.67
CA THR A 368 15.47 7.42 8.40
C THR A 368 14.32 7.02 9.32
N GLY A 369 13.94 5.74 9.34
CA GLY A 369 12.84 5.22 10.16
C GLY A 369 13.11 5.30 11.66
N ASN A 370 14.39 5.23 12.06
CA ASN A 370 14.84 5.36 13.45
C ASN A 370 15.59 6.68 13.67
N PRO A 371 15.14 7.57 14.57
CA PRO A 371 15.78 8.86 14.79
C PRO A 371 17.27 8.79 15.19
N ALA A 372 17.68 7.72 15.88
CA ALA A 372 19.09 7.52 16.25
C ALA A 372 19.95 7.14 15.04
N VAL A 373 19.42 6.29 14.15
CA VAL A 373 20.08 5.93 12.88
C VAL A 373 20.14 7.15 11.97
N ALA A 374 19.03 7.87 11.81
CA ALA A 374 18.96 9.06 10.98
C ALA A 374 19.97 10.13 11.41
N ALA A 375 20.05 10.42 12.71
CA ALA A 375 21.04 11.36 13.25
C ALA A 375 22.48 10.89 13.01
N ALA A 376 22.78 9.62 13.27
CA ALA A 376 24.12 9.06 13.05
C ALA A 376 24.51 9.06 11.56
N ALA A 377 23.55 8.80 10.67
CA ALA A 377 23.73 8.82 9.22
C ALA A 377 23.98 10.25 8.70
N ARG A 378 23.24 11.24 9.22
CA ARG A 378 23.44 12.65 8.91
C ARG A 378 24.84 13.12 9.32
N ASP A 379 25.26 12.84 10.55
CA ASP A 379 26.56 13.29 11.06
C ASP A 379 27.72 12.74 10.20
N ARG A 380 27.59 11.51 9.68
CA ARG A 380 28.56 10.89 8.75
C ARG A 380 28.49 11.49 7.35
N LEU A 381 27.28 11.76 6.88
CA LEU A 381 27.05 12.39 5.58
C LEU A 381 27.69 13.79 5.54
N GLU A 382 27.51 14.59 6.59
CA GLU A 382 28.13 15.93 6.74
C GLU A 382 29.67 15.87 6.79
N ALA A 383 30.23 14.76 7.27
CA ALA A 383 31.68 14.53 7.31
C ALA A 383 32.25 13.95 5.99
N SER A 384 31.40 13.66 5.01
CA SER A 384 31.78 13.02 3.74
C SER A 384 31.71 14.01 2.56
N PRO A 385 32.44 13.76 1.46
CA PRO A 385 32.33 14.56 0.23
C PRO A 385 31.07 14.25 -0.61
N MET A 386 30.13 13.43 -0.11
CA MET A 386 28.87 13.12 -0.81
C MET A 386 28.06 14.38 -1.09
N VAL A 387 27.49 14.48 -2.29
CA VAL A 387 26.63 15.59 -2.69
C VAL A 387 25.18 15.34 -2.28
N THR A 388 24.60 16.34 -1.62
CA THR A 388 23.18 16.41 -1.28
C THR A 388 22.53 17.59 -1.99
N GLY A 389 21.20 17.55 -2.14
CA GLY A 389 20.41 18.56 -2.83
C GLY A 389 20.33 19.91 -2.09
N PRO A 390 19.88 20.97 -2.79
CA PRO A 390 19.44 20.98 -4.18
C PRO A 390 20.62 20.98 -5.17
N VAL A 391 20.56 20.10 -6.18
CA VAL A 391 21.55 20.00 -7.29
C VAL A 391 21.01 20.55 -8.62
N THR A 392 19.73 20.90 -8.66
CA THR A 392 19.06 21.56 -9.78
C THR A 392 18.31 22.80 -9.29
N ASP A 393 17.90 23.66 -10.22
CA ASP A 393 17.04 24.79 -9.89
C ASP A 393 15.75 24.30 -9.23
N ILE A 394 15.48 24.78 -8.01
CA ILE A 394 14.21 24.51 -7.32
C ILE A 394 13.09 25.17 -8.14
N ALA A 395 12.18 24.37 -8.65
CA ALA A 395 11.03 24.87 -9.38
C ALA A 395 10.18 25.77 -8.45
N ALA A 396 10.23 27.09 -8.67
CA ALA A 396 9.44 28.05 -7.90
C ALA A 396 7.96 27.94 -8.30
N GLY A 397 7.21 27.08 -7.62
CA GLY A 397 5.77 26.94 -7.83
C GLY A 397 5.16 25.82 -6.99
N SER A 398 4.31 26.23 -6.03
CA SER A 398 3.33 25.41 -5.28
C SER A 398 3.80 24.02 -4.83
N GLY A 399 4.01 23.84 -3.53
CA GLY A 399 3.99 22.50 -2.93
C GLY A 399 2.80 21.73 -3.49
N TYR A 400 3.06 20.53 -4.01
CA TYR A 400 2.07 19.70 -4.69
C TYR A 400 0.75 19.65 -3.92
N VAL A 401 -0.29 20.29 -4.46
CA VAL A 401 -1.67 20.04 -4.06
C VAL A 401 -2.25 19.20 -5.18
N ARG A 402 -2.26 17.88 -4.98
CA ARG A 402 -2.95 16.92 -5.86
C ARG A 402 -4.31 17.49 -6.23
N ALA A 403 -4.68 17.50 -7.52
CA ALA A 403 -5.82 18.27 -8.06
C ALA A 403 -7.17 18.09 -7.33
N ASN A 404 -7.36 16.98 -6.61
CA ASN A 404 -8.55 16.69 -5.82
C ASN A 404 -8.38 16.88 -4.29
N THR A 405 -7.34 17.59 -3.87
CA THR A 405 -7.10 17.88 -2.45
C THR A 405 -7.62 19.26 -2.10
N LEU A 406 -8.65 19.29 -1.25
CA LEU A 406 -9.11 20.51 -0.62
C LEU A 406 -8.19 20.84 0.56
N THR A 407 -7.69 22.07 0.60
CA THR A 407 -6.83 22.60 1.67
C THR A 407 -7.48 23.82 2.32
N GLY A 408 -7.04 24.16 3.54
CA GLY A 408 -7.45 25.38 4.22
C GLY A 408 -8.97 25.53 4.38
N PRO A 409 -9.55 26.74 4.16
CA PRO A 409 -10.98 26.98 4.33
C PRO A 409 -11.88 26.06 3.50
N ALA A 410 -11.44 25.67 2.29
CA ALA A 410 -12.22 24.81 1.41
C ALA A 410 -12.46 23.43 2.02
N ALA A 411 -11.46 22.82 2.66
CA ALA A 411 -11.62 21.54 3.35
C ALA A 411 -12.64 21.64 4.51
N TRP A 412 -12.60 22.75 5.26
CA TRP A 412 -13.53 22.98 6.36
C TRP A 412 -14.98 23.23 5.92
N THR A 413 -15.23 23.66 4.68
CA THR A 413 -16.61 23.76 4.15
C THR A 413 -17.31 22.40 4.10
N VAL A 414 -16.58 21.33 3.81
CA VAL A 414 -17.12 19.95 3.84
C VAL A 414 -17.50 19.57 5.28
N GLY A 415 -16.67 19.93 6.26
CA GLY A 415 -16.98 19.72 7.67
C GLY A 415 -18.25 20.47 8.11
N ALA A 416 -18.39 21.73 7.70
CA ALA A 416 -19.61 22.51 7.96
C ALA A 416 -20.85 21.88 7.30
N ALA A 417 -20.73 21.40 6.05
CA ALA A 417 -21.81 20.72 5.35
C ALA A 417 -22.24 19.43 6.05
N LEU A 418 -21.28 18.64 6.55
CA LEU A 418 -21.56 17.43 7.34
C LEU A 418 -22.29 17.74 8.66
N ILE A 419 -21.93 18.83 9.34
CA ILE A 419 -22.62 19.29 10.55
C ILE A 419 -24.06 19.70 10.21
N ILE A 420 -24.27 20.47 9.13
CA ILE A 420 -25.61 20.87 8.67
C ILE A 420 -26.45 19.63 8.36
N LEU A 421 -25.87 18.65 7.66
CA LEU A 421 -26.53 17.40 7.33
C LEU A 421 -26.89 16.60 8.60
N LEU A 422 -25.97 16.49 9.56
CA LEU A 422 -26.22 15.83 10.84
C LEU A 422 -27.39 16.48 11.59
N VAL A 423 -27.41 17.82 11.67
CA VAL A 423 -28.51 18.56 12.32
C VAL A 423 -29.82 18.34 11.57
N ALA A 424 -29.81 18.40 10.23
CA ALA A 424 -30.99 18.17 9.41
C ALA A 424 -31.56 16.75 9.62
N LEU A 425 -30.70 15.72 9.61
CA LEU A 425 -31.10 14.32 9.82
C LEU A 425 -31.81 14.09 11.16
N TRP A 426 -31.44 14.84 12.20
CA TRP A 426 -32.08 14.77 13.52
C TRP A 426 -33.32 15.65 13.66
N GLN A 427 -33.37 16.81 13.00
CA GLN A 427 -34.47 17.76 13.15
C GLN A 427 -35.67 17.44 12.25
N ILE A 428 -35.44 16.91 11.04
CA ILE A 428 -36.52 16.60 10.08
C ILE A 428 -37.58 15.65 10.68
N PRO A 429 -37.23 14.49 11.27
CA PRO A 429 -38.23 13.56 11.81
C PRO A 429 -38.94 14.09 13.05
N ARG A 430 -38.31 15.04 13.77
CA ARG A 430 -38.86 15.66 14.99
C ARG A 430 -39.81 16.81 14.71
N ARG A 431 -39.58 17.56 13.63
CA ARG A 431 -40.35 18.79 13.31
C ARG A 431 -41.34 18.62 12.17
N VAL A 432 -41.15 17.63 11.30
CA VAL A 432 -42.01 17.41 10.13
C VAL A 432 -42.92 16.22 10.40
N ASN A 433 -44.21 16.47 10.66
CA ASN A 433 -45.20 15.41 10.91
C ASN A 433 -45.32 14.40 9.76
N ALA A 434 -45.02 14.80 8.52
CA ALA A 434 -44.98 13.87 7.38
C ALA A 434 -43.81 12.87 7.44
N ALA A 435 -42.72 13.22 8.13
CA ALA A 435 -41.54 12.37 8.26
C ALA A 435 -41.72 11.25 9.29
N THR A 436 -42.63 11.38 10.26
CA THR A 436 -42.97 10.27 11.17
C THR A 436 -43.62 9.10 10.41
N ALA A 437 -44.33 9.41 9.32
CA ALA A 437 -44.88 8.41 8.41
C ALA A 437 -43.80 7.65 7.62
N TRP A 438 -42.54 8.11 7.59
CA TRP A 438 -41.43 7.41 6.91
C TRP A 438 -40.80 6.31 7.74
N SER A 439 -41.13 6.24 9.02
CA SER A 439 -40.56 5.29 9.97
C SER A 439 -40.77 3.82 9.57
N TYR A 440 -39.86 2.99 10.06
CA TYR A 440 -39.89 1.55 9.84
C TYR A 440 -41.16 0.93 10.42
N THR A 441 -41.96 0.34 9.53
CA THR A 441 -43.24 -0.31 9.85
C THR A 441 -43.31 -1.62 9.04
N ASP A 442 -42.57 -2.64 9.46
CA ASP A 442 -42.61 -3.97 8.85
C ASP A 442 -43.30 -4.95 9.81
N PRO A 443 -44.47 -5.50 9.45
CA PRO A 443 -45.19 -6.47 10.26
C PRO A 443 -44.56 -7.88 10.21
N SER A 444 -43.55 -8.10 9.36
CA SER A 444 -42.90 -9.42 9.24
C SER A 444 -41.95 -9.71 10.40
N THR A 445 -41.75 -11.00 10.70
CA THR A 445 -40.81 -11.46 11.73
C THR A 445 -39.34 -11.27 11.34
N ARG A 446 -39.06 -10.93 10.07
CA ARG A 446 -37.72 -10.71 9.51
C ARG A 446 -37.46 -9.21 9.37
N ASP A 447 -36.34 -8.74 9.92
CA ASP A 447 -35.98 -7.32 9.83
C ASP A 447 -35.37 -6.98 8.46
N SER A 448 -36.15 -6.32 7.61
CA SER A 448 -35.75 -5.91 6.26
C SER A 448 -34.62 -4.87 6.26
N ARG A 449 -34.39 -4.13 7.36
CA ARG A 449 -33.24 -3.21 7.49
C ARG A 449 -31.92 -3.96 7.50
N VAL A 450 -31.87 -5.11 8.18
CA VAL A 450 -30.69 -5.98 8.22
C VAL A 450 -30.38 -6.54 6.84
N ASP A 451 -31.41 -6.96 6.10
CA ASP A 451 -31.23 -7.40 4.71
C ASP A 451 -30.70 -6.25 3.83
N LEU A 452 -31.21 -5.02 3.97
CA LEU A 452 -30.74 -3.86 3.20
C LEU A 452 -29.26 -3.54 3.50
N LEU A 453 -28.86 -3.51 4.77
CA LEU A 453 -27.48 -3.25 5.19
C LEU A 453 -26.52 -4.35 4.71
N ARG A 454 -26.95 -5.62 4.73
CA ARG A 454 -26.20 -6.74 4.15
C ARG A 454 -26.08 -6.61 2.63
N GLY A 455 -27.13 -6.14 1.97
CA GLY A 455 -27.14 -5.81 0.55
C GLY A 455 -26.12 -4.74 0.19
N MET A 456 -26.06 -3.67 0.99
CA MET A 456 -25.06 -2.61 0.84
C MET A 456 -23.63 -3.13 1.06
N ALA A 457 -23.42 -3.91 2.12
CA ALA A 457 -22.11 -4.51 2.41
C ALA A 457 -21.62 -5.40 1.26
N ILE A 458 -22.48 -6.25 0.68
CA ILE A 458 -22.07 -7.11 -0.44
C ILE A 458 -21.79 -6.30 -1.72
N VAL A 459 -22.50 -5.19 -1.96
CA VAL A 459 -22.19 -4.30 -3.08
C VAL A 459 -20.81 -3.65 -2.89
N PHE A 460 -20.47 -3.20 -1.67
CA PHE A 460 -19.15 -2.65 -1.38
C PHE A 460 -18.05 -3.69 -1.61
N VAL A 461 -18.27 -4.93 -1.17
CA VAL A 461 -17.35 -6.05 -1.43
C VAL A 461 -17.15 -6.27 -2.93
N VAL A 462 -18.23 -6.34 -3.73
CA VAL A 462 -18.14 -6.53 -5.19
C VAL A 462 -17.38 -5.40 -5.86
N VAL A 463 -17.67 -4.14 -5.49
CA VAL A 463 -17.00 -2.98 -6.08
C VAL A 463 -15.50 -3.00 -5.78
N ASN A 464 -15.15 -3.21 -4.52
CA ASN A 464 -13.76 -3.22 -4.07
C ASN A 464 -12.96 -4.41 -4.61
N HIS A 465 -13.59 -5.58 -4.81
CA HIS A 465 -12.91 -6.75 -5.38
C HIS A 465 -12.66 -6.65 -6.89
N LEU A 466 -13.45 -5.86 -7.63
CA LEU A 466 -13.23 -5.63 -9.05
C LEU A 466 -12.10 -4.63 -9.32
N GLY A 467 -11.88 -3.66 -8.42
CA GLY A 467 -10.73 -2.76 -8.45
C GLY A 467 -10.61 -1.87 -9.70
N MET A 468 -11.68 -1.68 -10.47
CA MET A 468 -11.66 -0.83 -11.66
C MET A 468 -11.93 0.63 -11.29
N THR A 469 -11.16 1.57 -11.87
CA THR A 469 -11.37 3.01 -11.67
C THR A 469 -12.76 3.42 -12.16
N SER A 470 -13.65 3.85 -11.24
CA SER A 470 -15.03 4.19 -11.57
C SER A 470 -15.67 5.13 -10.54
N LEU A 471 -16.84 5.69 -10.89
CA LEU A 471 -17.65 6.48 -9.96
C LEU A 471 -18.17 5.67 -8.77
N PHE A 472 -18.27 4.34 -8.89
CA PHE A 472 -18.70 3.50 -7.78
C PHE A 472 -17.65 3.41 -6.68
N GLN A 473 -16.36 3.45 -7.03
CA GLN A 473 -15.27 3.33 -6.06
C GLN A 473 -15.23 4.52 -5.09
N LEU A 474 -15.65 5.72 -5.55
CA LEU A 474 -15.84 6.93 -4.74
C LEU A 474 -16.82 6.74 -3.58
N LEU A 475 -17.67 5.71 -3.62
CA LEU A 475 -18.76 5.49 -2.67
C LEU A 475 -18.54 4.27 -1.75
N THR A 476 -17.52 3.44 -1.98
CA THR A 476 -17.41 2.12 -1.32
C THR A 476 -16.15 1.91 -0.48
N GLN A 477 -15.05 2.62 -0.76
CA GLN A 477 -13.79 2.47 -0.02
C GLN A 477 -13.62 3.59 0.99
N GLU A 478 -13.85 3.27 2.27
CA GLU A 478 -13.76 4.19 3.43
C GLU A 478 -14.53 5.52 3.30
N ALA A 479 -15.39 5.66 2.29
CA ALA A 479 -16.15 6.87 1.99
C ALA A 479 -17.10 7.29 3.11
N VAL A 480 -17.51 6.34 3.95
CA VAL A 480 -18.44 6.53 5.08
C VAL A 480 -17.76 6.37 6.44
N GLY A 481 -16.42 6.45 6.47
CA GLY A 481 -15.57 6.21 7.64
C GLY A 481 -14.53 5.13 7.38
N PHE A 482 -13.58 4.97 8.29
CA PHE A 482 -12.58 3.88 8.35
C PHE A 482 -13.20 2.48 8.51
N VAL A 483 -14.04 2.05 7.58
CA VAL A 483 -14.78 0.78 7.58
C VAL A 483 -14.85 0.28 6.14
N SER A 484 -14.63 -1.02 5.94
CA SER A 484 -14.84 -1.67 4.64
C SER A 484 -16.12 -2.50 4.61
N GLY A 485 -16.47 -3.01 3.42
CA GLY A 485 -17.59 -3.96 3.27
C GLY A 485 -17.41 -5.24 4.12
N ALA A 486 -16.18 -5.66 4.40
CA ALA A 486 -15.90 -6.90 5.13
C ALA A 486 -16.30 -6.82 6.61
N GLU A 487 -15.99 -5.74 7.33
CA GLU A 487 -16.36 -5.59 8.75
C GLU A 487 -17.88 -5.61 8.91
N LEU A 488 -18.60 -4.89 8.03
CA LEU A 488 -20.06 -4.89 7.98
C LEU A 488 -20.60 -6.30 7.68
N PHE A 489 -20.00 -7.01 6.72
CA PHE A 489 -20.42 -8.36 6.37
C PHE A 489 -20.27 -9.35 7.54
N VAL A 490 -19.17 -9.26 8.30
CA VAL A 490 -18.88 -10.12 9.47
C VAL A 490 -19.84 -9.83 10.63
N ILE A 491 -20.01 -8.56 11.02
CA ILE A 491 -20.90 -8.22 12.14
C ILE A 491 -22.36 -8.54 11.84
N PHE A 492 -22.85 -8.27 10.62
CA PHE A 492 -24.24 -8.60 10.25
C PHE A 492 -24.46 -10.11 10.12
N SER A 493 -23.45 -10.88 9.73
CA SER A 493 -23.55 -12.34 9.71
C SER A 493 -23.71 -12.90 11.12
N GLY A 494 -22.94 -12.40 12.08
CA GLY A 494 -23.12 -12.71 13.50
C GLY A 494 -24.53 -12.33 13.98
N LEU A 495 -24.97 -11.10 13.69
CA LEU A 495 -26.30 -10.59 14.03
C LEU A 495 -27.42 -11.51 13.54
N VAL A 496 -27.37 -11.94 12.29
CA VAL A 496 -28.36 -12.86 11.72
C VAL A 496 -28.33 -14.22 12.43
N VAL A 497 -27.15 -14.78 12.72
CA VAL A 497 -27.03 -16.04 13.48
C VAL A 497 -27.68 -15.91 14.86
N GLY A 498 -27.38 -14.83 15.60
CA GLY A 498 -27.98 -14.55 16.90
C GLY A 498 -29.50 -14.39 16.85
N MET A 499 -30.01 -13.67 15.84
CA MET A 499 -31.45 -13.45 15.65
C MET A 499 -32.22 -14.72 15.28
N VAL A 500 -31.64 -15.55 14.41
CA VAL A 500 -32.33 -16.71 13.81
C VAL A 500 -32.23 -17.95 14.69
N TYR A 501 -31.09 -18.18 15.34
CA TYR A 501 -30.87 -19.35 16.18
C TYR A 501 -31.07 -19.08 17.66
N GLY A 502 -31.06 -17.81 18.11
CA GLY A 502 -31.28 -17.45 19.51
C GLY A 502 -32.60 -17.96 20.10
N PRO A 503 -33.76 -17.79 19.43
CA PRO A 503 -35.01 -18.37 19.90
C PRO A 503 -35.02 -19.92 19.86
N ARG A 504 -34.32 -20.52 18.89
CA ARG A 504 -34.29 -21.98 18.68
C ARG A 504 -33.41 -22.70 19.69
N VAL A 505 -32.34 -22.07 20.17
CA VAL A 505 -31.42 -22.66 21.16
C VAL A 505 -32.14 -22.99 22.48
N LYS A 506 -33.23 -22.27 22.79
CA LYS A 506 -34.07 -22.50 23.96
C LYS A 506 -34.96 -23.72 23.83
N ALA A 507 -35.35 -24.07 22.60
CA ALA A 507 -36.27 -25.15 22.30
C ALA A 507 -35.51 -26.45 21.98
N ASP A 508 -34.49 -26.38 21.13
CA ASP A 508 -33.73 -27.54 20.67
C ASP A 508 -32.29 -27.13 20.31
N PHE A 509 -31.37 -27.42 21.21
CA PHE A 509 -29.94 -27.16 21.01
C PHE A 509 -29.33 -28.07 19.92
N GLY A 510 -29.78 -29.32 19.82
CA GLY A 510 -29.25 -30.30 18.86
C GLY A 510 -29.49 -29.85 17.42
N THR A 511 -30.70 -29.38 17.13
CA THR A 511 -31.03 -28.83 15.80
C THR A 511 -30.19 -27.59 15.47
N VAL A 512 -29.88 -26.73 16.45
CA VAL A 512 -28.99 -25.57 16.22
C VAL A 512 -27.59 -26.04 15.81
N VAL A 513 -27.02 -27.01 16.54
CA VAL A 513 -25.69 -27.58 16.23
C VAL A 513 -25.69 -28.20 14.83
N ASP A 514 -26.70 -28.99 14.47
CA ASP A 514 -26.80 -29.63 13.15
C ASP A 514 -26.89 -28.59 12.02
N LEU A 515 -27.76 -27.58 12.14
CA LEU A 515 -27.94 -26.55 11.13
C LEU A 515 -26.69 -25.68 10.93
N THR A 516 -26.01 -25.30 12.01
CA THR A 516 -24.77 -24.52 11.92
C THR A 516 -23.62 -25.34 11.35
N SER A 517 -23.50 -26.61 11.74
CA SER A 517 -22.42 -27.51 11.27
C SER A 517 -22.59 -27.86 9.80
N ARG A 518 -23.81 -28.20 9.36
CA ARG A 518 -24.11 -28.42 7.94
C ARG A 518 -23.82 -27.18 7.09
N ARG A 519 -24.15 -26.00 7.62
CA ARG A 519 -23.86 -24.74 6.94
C ARG A 519 -22.35 -24.51 6.83
N ALA A 520 -21.60 -24.68 7.91
CA ALA A 520 -20.14 -24.58 7.91
C ALA A 520 -19.51 -25.55 6.91
N GLY A 521 -19.94 -26.81 6.89
CA GLY A 521 -19.47 -27.82 5.93
C GLY A 521 -19.77 -27.42 4.47
N LYS A 522 -20.95 -26.88 4.19
CA LYS A 522 -21.29 -26.40 2.85
C LYS A 522 -20.40 -25.22 2.42
N LEU A 523 -20.09 -24.30 3.33
CA LEU A 523 -19.17 -23.19 3.06
C LEU A 523 -17.75 -23.70 2.77
N TYR A 524 -17.26 -24.65 3.58
CA TYR A 524 -15.94 -25.24 3.41
C TYR A 524 -15.79 -25.94 2.06
N VAL A 525 -16.75 -26.80 1.69
CA VAL A 525 -16.74 -27.48 0.38
C VAL A 525 -16.82 -26.47 -0.77
N THR A 526 -17.57 -25.38 -0.60
CA THR A 526 -17.64 -24.31 -1.60
C THR A 526 -16.27 -23.62 -1.76
N ALA A 527 -15.55 -23.36 -0.65
CA ALA A 527 -14.21 -22.78 -0.70
C ALA A 527 -13.21 -23.67 -1.43
N ILE A 528 -13.21 -24.96 -1.14
CA ILE A 528 -12.38 -25.95 -1.86
C ILE A 528 -12.74 -25.99 -3.35
N ALA A 529 -14.04 -25.98 -3.69
CA ALA A 529 -14.48 -26.01 -5.08
C ALA A 529 -14.06 -24.76 -5.87
N VAL A 530 -14.17 -23.57 -5.27
CA VAL A 530 -13.71 -22.31 -5.89
C VAL A 530 -12.19 -22.31 -6.05
N LEU A 531 -11.45 -22.71 -5.01
CA LEU A 531 -9.98 -22.82 -5.03
C LEU A 531 -9.52 -23.70 -6.19
N ILE A 532 -10.03 -24.93 -6.27
CA ILE A 532 -9.68 -25.89 -7.33
C ILE A 532 -10.13 -25.37 -8.69
N GLY A 533 -11.34 -24.79 -8.79
CA GLY A 533 -11.88 -24.26 -10.04
C GLY A 533 -10.99 -23.16 -10.63
N VAL A 534 -10.55 -22.20 -9.81
CA VAL A 534 -9.63 -21.13 -10.24
C VAL A 534 -8.28 -21.70 -10.65
N PHE A 535 -7.73 -22.65 -9.88
CA PHE A 535 -6.47 -23.33 -10.25
C PHE A 535 -6.56 -24.05 -11.59
N LEU A 536 -7.65 -24.81 -11.84
CA LEU A 536 -7.82 -25.51 -13.12
C LEU A 536 -7.93 -24.54 -14.30
N ILE A 537 -8.56 -23.38 -14.09
CA ILE A 537 -8.65 -22.34 -15.12
C ILE A 537 -7.28 -21.68 -15.34
N SER A 538 -6.46 -21.47 -14.29
CA SER A 538 -5.14 -20.86 -14.42
C SER A 538 -4.14 -21.71 -15.19
N LEU A 539 -4.36 -23.03 -15.29
CA LEU A 539 -3.57 -23.91 -16.17
C LEU A 539 -3.84 -23.68 -17.65
N LEU A 540 -4.96 -23.04 -18.01
CA LEU A 540 -5.32 -22.76 -19.39
C LEU A 540 -4.73 -21.41 -19.81
N ARG A 541 -3.66 -21.45 -20.62
CA ARG A 541 -2.96 -20.25 -21.16
C ARG A 541 -3.86 -19.27 -21.95
N LEU A 542 -5.09 -19.68 -22.29
CA LEU A 542 -6.07 -18.83 -22.98
C LEU A 542 -6.72 -17.79 -22.06
N PHE A 543 -6.71 -18.02 -20.74
CA PHE A 543 -7.35 -17.16 -19.76
C PHE A 543 -6.30 -16.44 -18.91
N GLN A 544 -6.46 -15.13 -18.76
CA GLN A 544 -5.72 -14.37 -17.77
C GLN A 544 -6.38 -14.54 -16.42
N THR A 545 -5.63 -15.09 -15.46
CA THR A 545 -6.13 -15.40 -14.11
C THR A 545 -5.43 -14.60 -13.03
N ASP A 546 -4.49 -13.73 -13.38
CA ASP A 546 -3.64 -13.01 -12.41
C ASP A 546 -4.46 -12.23 -11.39
N THR A 547 -5.59 -11.64 -11.79
CA THR A 547 -6.50 -10.94 -10.86
C THR A 547 -7.12 -11.83 -9.78
N LEU A 548 -7.16 -13.14 -9.99
CA LEU A 548 -7.71 -14.15 -9.07
C LEU A 548 -6.61 -14.96 -8.39
N THR A 549 -5.49 -15.22 -9.06
CA THR A 549 -4.39 -16.02 -8.52
C THR A 549 -3.36 -15.17 -7.80
N THR A 550 -3.34 -13.87 -8.03
CA THR A 550 -2.44 -12.94 -7.36
C THR A 550 -3.19 -11.89 -6.55
N PHE A 551 -2.51 -11.33 -5.55
CA PHE A 551 -2.97 -10.17 -4.80
C PHE A 551 -1.94 -9.07 -4.88
N VAL A 552 -2.34 -7.91 -5.41
CA VAL A 552 -1.55 -6.68 -5.30
C VAL A 552 -1.97 -5.98 -4.03
N ASP A 553 -1.09 -5.91 -3.04
CA ASP A 553 -1.39 -5.19 -1.80
C ASP A 553 -1.46 -3.69 -2.11
N GLN A 554 -2.53 -3.05 -1.65
CA GLN A 554 -2.79 -1.62 -1.84
C GLN A 554 -2.35 -0.81 -0.62
N GLY A 555 -1.50 -1.38 0.23
CA GLY A 555 -1.09 -0.79 1.49
C GLY A 555 -2.15 -0.94 2.59
N THR A 556 -3.05 -1.91 2.46
CA THR A 556 -4.14 -2.13 3.44
C THR A 556 -4.16 -3.56 3.99
N GLY A 557 -3.22 -4.40 3.58
CA GLY A 557 -3.05 -5.80 3.98
C GLY A 557 -2.37 -5.99 5.34
N GLY A 558 -1.94 -7.22 5.65
CA GLY A 558 -1.28 -7.56 6.92
C GLY A 558 0.11 -6.93 7.08
N ALA A 559 0.76 -6.61 5.97
CA ALA A 559 1.97 -5.79 5.93
C ALA A 559 1.67 -4.30 6.20
N GLY A 560 0.40 -3.87 6.16
CA GLY A 560 0.04 -2.46 6.24
C GLY A 560 0.42 -1.73 4.96
N HIS A 561 0.77 -0.45 5.07
CA HIS A 561 1.16 0.35 3.91
C HIS A 561 2.45 -0.18 3.22
N THR A 562 3.29 -0.91 3.98
CA THR A 562 4.60 -1.48 3.57
C THR A 562 4.53 -2.55 2.48
N GLY A 563 3.32 -3.02 2.17
CA GLY A 563 3.04 -3.98 1.11
C GLY A 563 2.59 -3.32 -0.20
N ALA A 564 2.31 -2.01 -0.21
CA ALA A 564 1.69 -1.33 -1.34
C ALA A 564 2.44 -1.58 -2.66
N GLY A 565 1.74 -2.03 -3.69
CA GLY A 565 2.29 -2.37 -5.00
C GLY A 565 2.96 -3.75 -5.11
N ARG A 566 3.13 -4.50 -3.99
CA ARG A 566 3.63 -5.87 -4.04
C ARG A 566 2.58 -6.83 -4.54
N THR A 567 2.97 -7.68 -5.49
CA THR A 567 2.13 -8.76 -6.00
C THR A 567 2.52 -10.08 -5.35
N TYR A 568 1.56 -10.72 -4.69
CA TYR A 568 1.72 -12.04 -4.07
C TYR A 568 1.03 -13.09 -4.94
N ASP A 569 1.72 -14.17 -5.30
CA ASP A 569 1.08 -15.34 -5.89
C ASP A 569 0.43 -16.20 -4.77
N LEU A 570 -0.90 -16.25 -4.79
CA LEU A 570 -1.72 -16.95 -3.80
C LEU A 570 -1.83 -18.46 -4.08
N TYR A 571 -1.30 -18.90 -5.22
CA TYR A 571 -1.27 -20.28 -5.69
C TYR A 571 0.16 -20.83 -5.82
N ALA A 572 1.16 -20.05 -5.36
CA ALA A 572 2.56 -20.43 -5.39
C ALA A 572 2.77 -21.83 -4.81
N GLY A 573 3.38 -22.73 -5.58
CA GLY A 573 3.63 -24.11 -5.17
C GLY A 573 2.48 -25.10 -5.37
N MET A 574 1.26 -24.68 -5.76
CA MET A 574 0.18 -25.64 -6.11
C MET A 574 0.51 -26.49 -7.34
N GLU A 575 1.35 -25.99 -8.25
CA GLU A 575 1.82 -26.74 -9.42
C GLU A 575 2.61 -28.01 -9.08
N SER A 576 3.15 -28.09 -7.85
CA SER A 576 3.81 -29.29 -7.34
C SER A 576 2.86 -30.50 -7.20
N LEU A 577 1.54 -30.30 -7.30
CA LEU A 577 0.55 -31.38 -7.48
C LEU A 577 0.83 -32.25 -8.71
N PHE A 578 1.50 -31.71 -9.72
CA PHE A 578 1.85 -32.43 -10.94
C PHE A 578 3.24 -33.07 -10.90
N GLN A 579 4.02 -32.82 -9.85
CA GLN A 579 5.31 -33.46 -9.64
C GLN A 579 5.10 -34.88 -9.07
N PHE A 580 5.90 -35.85 -9.53
CA PHE A 580 5.81 -37.22 -9.03
C PHE A 580 7.14 -37.67 -8.37
N PRO A 581 7.12 -38.10 -7.10
CA PRO A 581 5.95 -38.21 -6.22
C PRO A 581 5.43 -36.83 -5.76
N VAL A 582 4.10 -36.73 -5.55
CA VAL A 582 3.47 -35.49 -5.08
C VAL A 582 4.01 -35.15 -3.68
N PRO A 583 4.50 -33.92 -3.44
CA PRO A 583 4.99 -33.53 -2.13
C PRO A 583 3.91 -33.68 -1.05
N PRO A 584 4.21 -34.32 0.10
CA PRO A 584 3.20 -34.67 1.10
C PRO A 584 2.56 -33.44 1.78
N GLN A 585 3.18 -32.26 1.67
CA GLN A 585 2.72 -31.02 2.30
C GLN A 585 1.57 -30.35 1.54
N VAL A 586 1.43 -30.62 0.25
CA VAL A 586 0.52 -29.87 -0.65
C VAL A 586 -0.95 -30.23 -0.41
N LEU A 587 -1.26 -31.51 -0.21
CA LEU A 587 -2.63 -31.94 0.07
C LEU A 587 -3.17 -31.38 1.40
N PRO A 588 -2.42 -31.45 2.53
CA PRO A 588 -2.78 -30.72 3.74
C PRO A 588 -2.96 -29.22 3.53
N ALA A 589 -2.08 -28.57 2.76
CA ALA A 589 -2.18 -27.14 2.48
C ALA A 589 -3.48 -26.76 1.76
N ILE A 590 -3.92 -27.57 0.79
CA ILE A 590 -5.22 -27.40 0.10
C ILE A 590 -6.38 -27.57 1.08
N LEU A 591 -6.38 -28.65 1.88
CA LEU A 591 -7.45 -28.91 2.85
C LEU A 591 -7.52 -27.84 3.94
N LEU A 592 -6.38 -27.24 4.30
CA LEU A 592 -6.29 -26.15 5.26
C LEU A 592 -6.50 -24.78 4.62
N LEU A 593 -6.87 -24.68 3.34
CA LEU A 593 -7.11 -23.42 2.63
C LEU A 593 -5.91 -22.46 2.73
N GLN A 594 -4.69 -22.98 2.53
CA GLN A 594 -3.47 -22.18 2.41
C GLN A 594 -3.34 -21.52 1.02
N PHE A 595 -4.16 -21.96 0.06
CA PHE A 595 -4.29 -21.38 -1.27
C PHE A 595 -5.72 -20.88 -1.48
N GLY A 596 -5.90 -19.96 -2.41
CA GLY A 596 -7.23 -19.49 -2.79
C GLY A 596 -7.21 -18.08 -3.39
N PRO A 597 -8.29 -17.68 -4.07
CA PRO A 597 -8.41 -16.32 -4.56
C PRO A 597 -8.70 -15.38 -3.39
N TRP A 598 -7.96 -14.28 -3.27
CA TRP A 598 -8.08 -13.37 -2.12
C TRP A 598 -9.50 -12.82 -1.93
N GLN A 599 -10.26 -12.66 -3.01
CA GLN A 599 -11.67 -12.23 -2.97
C GLN A 599 -12.59 -13.21 -2.23
N PHE A 600 -12.17 -14.47 -2.06
CA PHE A 600 -12.94 -15.54 -1.43
C PHE A 600 -12.40 -15.97 -0.06
N ASN A 601 -11.22 -15.47 0.35
CA ASN A 601 -10.51 -15.96 1.54
C ASN A 601 -11.29 -15.82 2.85
N VAL A 602 -12.14 -14.80 3.00
CA VAL A 602 -12.98 -14.59 4.19
C VAL A 602 -13.86 -15.81 4.54
N MET A 603 -14.10 -16.71 3.59
CA MET A 603 -14.88 -17.93 3.83
C MET A 603 -14.27 -18.86 4.86
N GLY A 604 -12.93 -18.96 4.93
CA GLY A 604 -12.26 -19.77 5.96
C GLY A 604 -12.61 -19.31 7.37
N LEU A 605 -12.58 -18.00 7.61
CA LEU A 605 -13.02 -17.38 8.87
C LEU A 605 -14.46 -17.80 9.21
N TYR A 606 -15.39 -17.71 8.26
CA TYR A 606 -16.80 -18.05 8.51
C TYR A 606 -17.03 -19.51 8.85
N VAL A 607 -16.29 -20.43 8.24
CA VAL A 607 -16.37 -21.87 8.56
C VAL A 607 -16.09 -22.05 10.05
N VAL A 608 -14.99 -21.47 10.55
CA VAL A 608 -14.60 -21.59 11.96
C VAL A 608 -15.62 -20.91 12.89
N LEU A 609 -16.02 -19.68 12.58
CA LEU A 609 -16.97 -18.93 13.42
C LEU A 609 -18.35 -19.59 13.50
N LEU A 610 -18.83 -20.20 12.42
CA LEU A 610 -20.09 -20.95 12.43
C LEU A 610 -19.99 -22.24 13.25
N LEU A 611 -18.85 -22.94 13.22
CA LEU A 611 -18.61 -24.12 14.05
C LEU A 611 -18.59 -23.77 15.55
N VAL A 612 -18.04 -22.60 15.91
CA VAL A 612 -17.99 -22.13 17.30
C VAL A 612 -19.34 -21.54 17.76
N SER A 613 -20.18 -21.06 16.82
CA SER A 613 -21.43 -20.37 17.15
C SER A 613 -22.41 -21.10 18.08
N PRO A 614 -22.57 -22.45 18.06
CA PRO A 614 -23.43 -23.14 19.01
C PRO A 614 -22.95 -23.03 20.45
N LEU A 615 -21.63 -23.04 20.68
CA LEU A 615 -21.06 -22.88 22.02
C LEU A 615 -21.37 -21.48 22.58
N VAL A 616 -21.22 -20.46 21.72
CA VAL A 616 -21.58 -19.07 22.06
C VAL A 616 -23.07 -18.96 22.39
N LEU A 617 -23.94 -19.48 21.52
CA LEU A 617 -25.38 -19.48 21.74
C LEU A 617 -25.79 -20.24 23.01
N ALA A 618 -25.12 -21.35 23.34
CA ALA A 618 -25.35 -22.08 24.59
C ALA A 618 -24.94 -21.27 25.82
N ALA A 619 -23.86 -20.50 25.76
CA ALA A 619 -23.45 -19.60 26.82
C ALA A 619 -24.43 -18.42 26.99
N LEU A 620 -24.89 -17.83 25.88
CA LEU A 620 -25.92 -16.79 25.90
C LEU A 620 -27.24 -17.28 26.49
N ASN A 621 -27.65 -18.52 26.17
CA ASN A 621 -28.85 -19.12 26.73
C ASN A 621 -28.76 -19.29 28.27
N ARG A 622 -27.55 -19.49 28.80
CA ARG A 622 -27.27 -19.53 30.25
C ARG A 622 -27.11 -18.13 30.89
N GLY A 623 -27.45 -17.06 30.17
CA GLY A 623 -27.34 -15.69 30.67
C GLY A 623 -25.91 -15.15 30.76
N LYS A 624 -24.91 -15.83 30.17
CA LYS A 624 -23.49 -15.49 30.28
C LYS A 624 -23.02 -14.46 29.23
N ALA A 625 -23.89 -13.55 28.80
CA ALA A 625 -23.58 -12.59 27.73
C ALA A 625 -22.36 -11.71 28.04
N ALA A 626 -22.23 -11.23 29.28
CA ALA A 626 -21.07 -10.44 29.71
C ALA A 626 -19.76 -11.23 29.62
N TRP A 627 -19.77 -12.51 30.01
CA TRP A 627 -18.60 -13.40 29.91
C TRP A 627 -18.23 -13.70 28.46
N VAL A 628 -19.22 -13.88 27.59
CA VAL A 628 -18.98 -14.08 26.15
C VAL A 628 -18.29 -12.86 25.54
N LEU A 629 -18.78 -11.65 25.83
CA LEU A 629 -18.17 -10.42 25.34
C LEU A 629 -16.78 -10.17 25.94
N ALA A 630 -16.61 -10.41 27.25
CA ALA A 630 -15.31 -10.29 27.90
C ALA A 630 -14.28 -11.29 27.33
N ALA A 631 -14.68 -12.54 27.11
CA ALA A 631 -13.83 -13.54 26.46
C ALA A 631 -13.50 -13.16 25.03
N ALA A 632 -14.48 -12.70 24.23
CA ALA A 632 -14.24 -12.25 22.87
C ALA A 632 -13.27 -11.05 22.83
N LEU A 633 -13.40 -10.09 23.75
CA LEU A 633 -12.49 -8.96 23.84
C LEU A 633 -11.08 -9.38 24.29
N ALA A 634 -10.97 -10.34 25.22
CA ALA A 634 -9.68 -10.88 25.66
C ALA A 634 -8.96 -11.61 24.51
N VAL A 635 -9.68 -12.43 23.74
CA VAL A 635 -9.15 -13.12 22.55
C VAL A 635 -8.72 -12.11 21.50
N TYR A 636 -9.50 -11.05 21.27
CA TYR A 636 -9.12 -9.94 20.41
C TYR A 636 -7.85 -9.24 20.89
N ALA A 637 -7.76 -8.91 22.18
CA ALA A 637 -6.59 -8.22 22.74
C ALA A 637 -5.33 -9.08 22.61
N VAL A 638 -5.43 -10.38 22.89
CA VAL A 638 -4.33 -11.33 22.67
C VAL A 638 -3.94 -11.35 21.20
N GLY A 639 -4.90 -11.54 20.28
CA GLY A 639 -4.63 -11.58 18.84
C GLY A 639 -4.03 -10.29 18.29
N ALA A 640 -4.49 -9.12 18.76
CA ALA A 640 -3.98 -7.82 18.34
C ALA A 640 -2.55 -7.57 18.81
N VAL A 641 -2.18 -8.07 20.00
CA VAL A 641 -0.83 -7.89 20.57
C VAL A 641 0.15 -8.95 20.07
N THR A 642 -0.23 -10.23 20.11
CA THR A 642 0.68 -11.33 19.78
C THR A 642 0.78 -11.61 18.29
N ARG A 643 -0.23 -11.18 17.51
CA ARG A 643 -0.38 -11.49 16.08
C ARG A 643 -0.31 -12.99 15.77
N PHE A 644 -0.59 -13.83 16.78
CA PHE A 644 -0.46 -15.27 16.68
C PHE A 644 -1.54 -15.86 15.74
N ARG A 645 -1.11 -16.73 14.82
CA ARG A 645 -1.99 -17.43 13.88
C ARG A 645 -2.38 -18.78 14.46
N ILE A 646 -3.69 -19.06 14.53
CA ILE A 646 -4.16 -20.38 15.00
C ILE A 646 -4.05 -21.39 13.87
N LEU A 647 -4.43 -20.98 12.66
CA LEU A 647 -4.42 -21.82 11.48
C LEU A 647 -3.36 -21.31 10.49
N PRO A 648 -2.77 -22.21 9.68
CA PRO A 648 -1.89 -21.81 8.59
C PRO A 648 -2.67 -21.31 7.36
N SER A 649 -3.99 -21.20 7.46
CA SER A 649 -4.88 -20.82 6.36
C SER A 649 -4.64 -19.39 5.88
N GLN A 650 -4.73 -19.16 4.58
CA GLN A 650 -4.45 -17.87 3.94
C GLN A 650 -5.38 -16.74 4.41
N PHE A 651 -6.59 -17.08 4.89
CA PHE A 651 -7.50 -16.06 5.41
C PHE A 651 -6.96 -15.35 6.66
N GLU A 652 -6.04 -15.97 7.41
CA GLU A 652 -5.44 -15.38 8.61
C GLU A 652 -4.54 -14.17 8.28
N ASP A 653 -4.08 -14.04 7.02
CA ASP A 653 -3.28 -12.89 6.55
C ASP A 653 -4.11 -11.59 6.50
N SER A 654 -5.38 -11.71 6.11
CA SER A 654 -6.29 -10.56 5.93
C SER A 654 -7.32 -10.43 7.05
N PHE A 655 -7.69 -11.56 7.64
CA PHE A 655 -8.75 -11.69 8.63
C PHE A 655 -8.34 -12.57 9.81
N PRO A 656 -7.30 -12.19 10.60
CA PRO A 656 -6.83 -12.96 11.73
C PRO A 656 -7.99 -13.43 12.64
N LEU A 657 -8.09 -14.73 12.87
CA LEU A 657 -9.22 -15.37 13.52
C LEU A 657 -9.43 -14.84 14.95
N LEU A 658 -8.35 -14.69 15.71
CA LEU A 658 -8.37 -14.17 17.08
C LEU A 658 -8.96 -12.74 17.15
N VAL A 659 -8.72 -11.95 16.13
CA VAL A 659 -9.12 -10.54 16.07
C VAL A 659 -10.54 -10.43 15.52
N TRP A 660 -10.79 -10.95 14.33
CA TRP A 660 -12.04 -10.73 13.59
C TRP A 660 -13.25 -11.43 14.21
N GLN A 661 -13.04 -12.45 15.05
CA GLN A 661 -14.12 -13.06 15.81
C GLN A 661 -14.88 -12.06 16.69
N VAL A 662 -14.24 -10.96 17.14
CA VAL A 662 -14.89 -9.94 17.98
C VAL A 662 -16.10 -9.32 17.29
N LEU A 663 -15.99 -8.99 15.99
CA LEU A 663 -17.10 -8.43 15.21
C LEU A 663 -18.26 -9.43 15.11
N PHE A 664 -17.94 -10.69 14.81
CA PHE A 664 -18.95 -11.73 14.67
C PHE A 664 -19.66 -12.03 15.99
N VAL A 665 -18.91 -12.20 17.08
CA VAL A 665 -19.45 -12.51 18.41
C VAL A 665 -20.26 -11.33 18.93
N THR A 666 -19.78 -10.09 18.80
CA THR A 666 -20.55 -8.89 19.16
C THR A 666 -21.84 -8.79 18.35
N GLY A 667 -21.78 -9.03 17.03
CA GLY A 667 -22.96 -9.14 16.19
C GLY A 667 -23.92 -10.21 16.69
N LEU A 668 -23.44 -11.41 17.00
CA LEU A 668 -24.24 -12.54 17.49
C LEU A 668 -24.92 -12.22 18.82
N VAL A 669 -24.21 -11.66 19.79
CA VAL A 669 -24.78 -11.21 21.07
C VAL A 669 -25.85 -10.14 20.83
N ALA A 670 -25.57 -9.17 19.94
CA ALA A 670 -26.52 -8.12 19.59
C ALA A 670 -27.79 -8.68 18.93
N GLY A 671 -27.64 -9.66 18.04
CA GLY A 671 -28.76 -10.35 17.40
C GLY A 671 -29.60 -11.16 18.39
N PHE A 672 -28.95 -11.85 19.34
CA PHE A 672 -29.62 -12.63 20.38
C PHE A 672 -30.43 -11.73 21.34
N HIS A 673 -29.89 -10.56 21.70
CA HIS A 673 -30.52 -9.60 22.61
C HIS A 673 -31.19 -8.41 21.92
N ARG A 674 -31.50 -8.52 20.61
CA ARG A 674 -31.91 -7.38 19.77
C ARG A 674 -33.00 -6.50 20.37
N HIS A 675 -34.06 -7.10 20.93
CA HIS A 675 -35.21 -6.35 21.46
C HIS A 675 -34.81 -5.50 22.67
N ARG A 676 -33.97 -6.05 23.56
CA ARG A 676 -33.49 -5.34 24.74
C ARG A 676 -32.58 -4.17 24.35
N ILE A 677 -31.71 -4.39 23.36
CA ILE A 677 -30.81 -3.37 22.85
C ILE A 677 -31.58 -2.24 22.16
N VAL A 678 -32.51 -2.58 21.26
CA VAL A 678 -33.34 -1.59 20.57
C VAL A 678 -34.22 -0.81 21.54
N SER A 679 -34.82 -1.46 22.55
CA SER A 679 -35.57 -0.77 23.61
C SER A 679 -34.68 0.23 24.34
N TRP A 680 -33.49 -0.20 24.78
CA TRP A 680 -32.57 0.67 25.51
C TRP A 680 -32.14 1.89 24.69
N PHE A 681 -31.79 1.71 23.40
CA PHE A 681 -31.45 2.82 22.51
C PHE A 681 -32.63 3.74 22.21
N SER A 682 -33.86 3.20 22.20
CA SER A 682 -35.08 4.00 22.04
C SER A 682 -35.31 4.90 23.26
N ASP A 683 -35.02 4.39 24.46
CA ASP A 683 -35.11 5.16 25.71
C ASP A 683 -33.95 6.17 25.87
N HIS A 684 -32.78 5.85 25.31
CA HIS A 684 -31.55 6.64 25.43
C HIS A 684 -31.19 7.32 24.10
N THR A 685 -32.08 8.18 23.60
CA THR A 685 -31.87 8.85 22.30
C THR A 685 -30.58 9.69 22.23
N TRP A 686 -30.06 10.16 23.38
CA TRP A 686 -28.76 10.85 23.45
C TRP A 686 -27.60 9.94 23.03
N ALA A 687 -27.66 8.64 23.33
CA ALA A 687 -26.62 7.68 22.97
C ALA A 687 -26.63 7.44 21.45
N VAL A 688 -27.82 7.39 20.84
CA VAL A 688 -27.97 7.32 19.37
C VAL A 688 -27.43 8.59 18.72
N ALA A 689 -27.70 9.77 19.30
CA ALA A 689 -27.15 11.04 18.83
C ALA A 689 -25.62 11.07 18.90
N ALA A 690 -25.04 10.61 20.01
CA ALA A 690 -23.60 10.49 20.17
C ALA A 690 -22.98 9.52 19.14
N CYS A 691 -23.58 8.35 18.91
CA CYS A 691 -23.11 7.41 17.89
C CYS A 691 -23.19 8.00 16.47
N THR A 692 -24.27 8.73 16.16
CA THR A 692 -24.44 9.37 14.86
C THR A 692 -23.43 10.49 14.66
N ALA A 693 -23.18 11.32 15.68
CA ALA A 693 -22.15 12.35 15.63
C ALA A 693 -20.74 11.75 15.47
N ALA A 694 -20.42 10.68 16.21
CA ALA A 694 -19.16 9.97 16.10
C ALA A 694 -18.96 9.38 14.69
N ALA A 695 -19.99 8.75 14.10
CA ALA A 695 -19.93 8.23 12.74
C ALA A 695 -19.64 9.34 11.70
N PHE A 696 -20.25 10.52 11.86
CA PHE A 696 -19.96 11.69 11.00
C PHE A 696 -18.54 12.23 11.19
N ILE A 697 -18.01 12.23 12.41
CA ILE A 697 -16.62 12.61 12.69
C ILE A 697 -15.66 11.62 12.03
N PHE A 698 -15.88 10.31 12.17
CA PHE A 698 -15.05 9.30 11.51
C PHE A 698 -15.14 9.37 9.99
N ALA A 699 -16.31 9.63 9.42
CA ALA A 699 -16.47 9.86 7.98
C ALA A 699 -15.64 11.09 7.54
N PHE A 700 -15.75 12.21 8.25
CA PHE A 700 -14.96 13.40 7.96
C PHE A 700 -13.45 13.16 8.05
N LEU A 701 -12.99 12.44 9.08
CA LEU A 701 -11.58 12.07 9.26
C LEU A 701 -11.10 11.09 8.17
N SER A 702 -11.94 10.14 7.74
CA SER A 702 -11.55 9.19 6.68
C SER A 702 -11.27 9.89 5.34
N TRP A 703 -11.92 11.02 5.07
CA TRP A 703 -11.66 11.81 3.86
C TRP A 703 -10.33 12.57 3.92
N GLY A 704 -9.65 12.59 5.06
CA GLY A 704 -8.29 13.15 5.20
C GLY A 704 -7.18 12.24 4.68
N ASN A 705 -7.51 11.04 4.20
CA ASN A 705 -6.55 10.01 3.82
C ASN A 705 -5.56 10.51 2.75
N PRO A 706 -4.23 10.51 3.01
CA PRO A 706 -3.23 10.91 2.03
C PRO A 706 -3.11 9.92 0.85
N TYR A 707 -3.55 8.68 1.05
CA TYR A 707 -3.58 7.63 0.02
C TYR A 707 -4.93 7.68 -0.71
N LEU A 708 -4.97 8.36 -1.85
CA LEU A 708 -6.11 8.27 -2.76
C LEU A 708 -6.00 6.99 -3.59
N ALA A 709 -7.06 6.20 -3.61
CA ALA A 709 -7.13 4.95 -4.38
C ALA A 709 -7.29 5.23 -5.89
N ASN A 710 -7.76 6.42 -6.27
CA ASN A 710 -7.86 6.84 -7.66
C ASN A 710 -7.71 8.37 -7.84
N GLY A 711 -7.44 8.79 -9.07
CA GLY A 711 -7.32 10.21 -9.48
C GLY A 711 -8.62 11.02 -9.44
N PHE A 712 -9.73 10.47 -8.91
CA PHE A 712 -11.01 11.15 -8.70
C PHE A 712 -11.41 11.26 -7.22
N ASP A 713 -10.69 10.58 -6.32
CA ASP A 713 -10.98 10.65 -4.89
C ASP A 713 -10.72 12.07 -4.39
N VAL A 714 -11.59 12.55 -3.50
CA VAL A 714 -11.45 13.87 -2.89
C VAL A 714 -10.76 13.72 -1.54
N ARG A 715 -9.66 14.45 -1.36
CA ARG A 715 -8.91 14.49 -0.10
C ARG A 715 -9.17 15.80 0.65
N LEU A 716 -9.34 15.71 1.96
CA LEU A 716 -9.39 16.85 2.88
C LEU A 716 -8.06 16.98 3.63
N SER A 717 -7.13 17.79 3.12
CA SER A 717 -5.84 18.01 3.77
C SER A 717 -5.97 19.00 4.95
N ILE A 718 -6.56 18.51 6.04
CA ILE A 718 -6.79 19.27 7.28
C ILE A 718 -5.70 19.02 8.32
N VAL A 719 -5.13 17.81 8.31
CA VAL A 719 -4.07 17.35 9.21
C VAL A 719 -2.83 17.05 8.36
N PRO A 720 -1.60 17.37 8.83
CA PRO A 720 -0.38 16.99 8.14
C PRO A 720 -0.30 15.48 7.86
N ASP A 721 0.24 15.10 6.69
CA ASP A 721 0.26 13.73 6.19
C ASP A 721 0.90 12.76 7.19
N THR A 722 2.02 13.17 7.81
CA THR A 722 2.71 12.39 8.84
C THR A 722 1.83 12.11 10.05
N ALA A 723 1.15 13.13 10.57
CA ALA A 723 0.23 12.99 11.69
C ALA A 723 -1.01 12.15 11.34
N TYR A 724 -1.49 12.25 10.10
CA TYR A 724 -2.58 11.41 9.62
C TYR A 724 -2.18 9.94 9.57
N ARG A 725 -1.03 9.63 8.97
CA ARG A 725 -0.49 8.27 8.87
C ARG A 725 -0.31 7.65 10.26
N SER A 726 0.35 8.36 11.18
CA SER A 726 0.50 7.89 12.56
C SER A 726 -0.84 7.63 13.27
N MET A 727 -1.84 8.48 13.06
CA MET A 727 -3.19 8.27 13.59
C MET A 727 -3.84 7.02 12.96
N TYR A 728 -3.74 6.87 11.65
CA TYR A 728 -4.31 5.77 10.91
C TYR A 728 -3.71 4.42 11.34
N ASP A 729 -2.38 4.32 11.41
CA ASP A 729 -1.69 3.08 11.77
C ASP A 729 -1.99 2.67 13.21
N LEU A 730 -2.04 3.64 14.13
CA LEU A 730 -2.27 3.36 15.55
C LEU A 730 -3.73 3.01 15.86
N PHE A 731 -4.69 3.69 15.23
CA PHE A 731 -6.10 3.59 15.62
C PHE A 731 -7.01 2.97 14.57
N PHE A 732 -6.65 2.99 13.30
CA PHE A 732 -7.55 2.65 12.19
C PHE A 732 -7.00 1.57 11.24
N GLY A 733 -5.91 0.89 11.57
CA GLY A 733 -5.43 -0.27 10.82
C GLY A 733 -6.50 -1.36 10.65
N ARG A 734 -6.63 -1.90 9.43
CA ARG A 734 -7.69 -2.84 9.03
C ARG A 734 -7.47 -4.26 9.53
N THR A 735 -6.33 -4.86 9.20
CA THR A 735 -6.07 -6.31 9.40
C THR A 735 -6.26 -6.74 10.84
N TYR A 736 -5.72 -5.96 11.78
CA TYR A 736 -5.83 -6.22 13.22
C TYR A 736 -6.99 -5.47 13.89
N LEU A 737 -7.92 -4.91 13.11
CA LEU A 737 -9.09 -4.15 13.58
C LEU A 737 -8.73 -3.19 14.72
N ALA A 738 -7.84 -2.24 14.44
CA ALA A 738 -7.33 -1.34 15.45
C ALA A 738 -8.48 -0.67 16.25
N PRO A 739 -8.27 -0.29 17.53
CA PRO A 739 -9.36 0.05 18.43
C PRO A 739 -10.31 1.15 17.92
N GLY A 740 -9.76 2.15 17.21
CA GLY A 740 -10.54 3.21 16.58
C GLY A 740 -11.41 2.72 15.42
N ARG A 741 -10.89 1.82 14.57
CA ARG A 741 -11.68 1.14 13.52
C ARG A 741 -12.79 0.28 14.11
N LEU A 742 -12.49 -0.52 15.14
CA LEU A 742 -13.52 -1.33 15.81
C LEU A 742 -14.64 -0.44 16.39
N LEU A 743 -14.29 0.65 17.06
CA LEU A 743 -15.25 1.62 17.55
C LEU A 743 -16.07 2.24 16.41
N ASN A 744 -15.42 2.63 15.30
CA ASN A 744 -16.07 3.20 14.14
C ASN A 744 -17.13 2.25 13.55
N VAL A 745 -16.80 0.96 13.37
CA VAL A 745 -17.77 -0.05 12.91
C VAL A 745 -19.00 -0.10 13.82
N LEU A 746 -18.80 -0.12 15.15
CA LEU A 746 -19.90 -0.21 16.10
C LEU A 746 -20.81 1.02 16.07
N VAL A 747 -20.24 2.23 16.07
CA VAL A 747 -21.04 3.47 16.02
C VAL A 747 -21.73 3.64 14.67
N LEU A 748 -21.07 3.24 13.57
CA LEU A 748 -21.64 3.28 12.22
C LEU A 748 -22.83 2.34 12.11
N VAL A 749 -22.76 1.12 12.65
CA VAL A 749 -23.90 0.18 12.64
C VAL A 749 -25.10 0.74 13.40
N VAL A 750 -24.88 1.34 14.58
CA VAL A 750 -25.95 1.98 15.36
C VAL A 750 -26.54 3.18 14.60
N ALA A 751 -25.70 4.05 14.04
CA ALA A 751 -26.13 5.21 13.26
C ALA A 751 -26.91 4.81 12.00
N ALA A 752 -26.42 3.82 11.25
CA ALA A 752 -27.07 3.29 10.06
C ALA A 752 -28.43 2.64 10.39
N TYR A 753 -28.50 1.88 11.48
CA TYR A 753 -29.77 1.28 11.92
C TYR A 753 -30.77 2.35 12.37
N ALA A 754 -30.33 3.38 13.10
CA ALA A 754 -31.17 4.51 13.49
C ALA A 754 -31.67 5.30 12.26
N PHE A 755 -30.80 5.58 11.30
CA PHE A 755 -31.15 6.21 10.04
C PHE A 755 -32.22 5.42 9.28
N LEU A 756 -32.01 4.10 9.09
CA LEU A 756 -33.01 3.25 8.44
C LEU A 756 -34.31 3.12 9.23
N THR A 757 -34.27 3.30 10.54
CA THR A 757 -35.48 3.29 11.38
C THR A 757 -36.32 4.55 11.15
N ALA A 758 -35.69 5.71 11.02
CA ALA A 758 -36.37 6.98 10.80
C ALA A 758 -36.79 7.20 9.33
N TYR A 759 -35.95 6.78 8.38
CA TYR A 759 -36.09 7.08 6.95
C TYR A 759 -36.40 5.84 6.10
N TRP A 760 -37.04 4.82 6.69
CA TRP A 760 -37.26 3.53 6.02
C TRP A 760 -37.97 3.67 4.67
N LYS A 761 -39.16 4.29 4.63
CA LYS A 761 -39.98 4.31 3.41
C LYS A 761 -39.30 4.96 2.19
N PRO A 762 -38.65 6.14 2.30
CA PRO A 762 -37.94 6.71 1.17
C PRO A 762 -36.75 5.84 0.74
N VAL A 763 -35.96 5.33 1.69
CA VAL A 763 -34.79 4.48 1.39
C VAL A 763 -35.21 3.14 0.76
N ALA A 764 -36.23 2.49 1.31
CA ALA A 764 -36.75 1.24 0.78
C ALA A 764 -37.36 1.41 -0.61
N ARG A 765 -37.98 2.57 -0.91
CA ARG A 765 -38.48 2.89 -2.24
C ARG A 765 -37.34 3.10 -3.24
N ALA A 766 -36.31 3.84 -2.85
CA ALA A 766 -35.19 4.19 -3.72
C ALA A 766 -34.25 3.01 -3.99
N LEU A 767 -33.87 2.28 -2.93
CA LEU A 767 -32.80 1.27 -2.96
C LEU A 767 -33.27 -0.13 -2.59
N GLY A 768 -34.42 -0.29 -1.95
CA GLY A 768 -34.88 -1.57 -1.42
C GLY A 768 -35.15 -2.62 -2.51
N TRP A 769 -35.59 -2.21 -3.69
CA TRP A 769 -35.80 -3.12 -4.84
C TRP A 769 -34.51 -3.79 -5.32
N PHE A 770 -33.36 -3.15 -5.07
CA PHE A 770 -32.03 -3.62 -5.45
C PHE A 770 -31.30 -4.27 -4.27
N LEU A 771 -31.12 -3.54 -3.15
CA LEU A 771 -30.29 -3.99 -2.04
C LEU A 771 -30.91 -5.15 -1.24
N ILE A 772 -32.23 -5.18 -1.02
CA ILE A 772 -32.87 -6.21 -0.19
C ILE A 772 -32.74 -7.60 -0.85
N PRO A 773 -33.04 -7.80 -2.15
CA PRO A 773 -32.82 -9.09 -2.81
C PRO A 773 -31.38 -9.59 -2.69
N LEU A 774 -30.39 -8.72 -2.96
CA LEU A 774 -28.96 -9.03 -2.83
C LEU A 774 -28.61 -9.42 -1.39
N GLY A 775 -29.11 -8.66 -0.41
CA GLY A 775 -28.93 -8.92 1.02
C GLY A 775 -29.56 -10.22 1.53
N ARG A 776 -30.62 -10.69 0.88
CA ARG A 776 -31.24 -11.98 1.20
C ARG A 776 -30.45 -13.17 0.67
N ALA A 777 -29.70 -12.98 -0.41
CA ALA A 777 -28.90 -13.98 -1.10
C ALA A 777 -27.40 -13.64 -1.10
N THR A 778 -26.88 -13.02 -0.02
CA THR A 778 -25.51 -12.48 -0.04
C THR A 778 -24.46 -13.52 -0.33
N LEU A 779 -24.64 -14.76 0.14
CA LEU A 779 -23.67 -15.83 -0.09
C LEU A 779 -23.61 -16.23 -1.56
N TYR A 780 -24.78 -16.29 -2.21
CA TYR A 780 -24.86 -16.52 -3.65
C TYR A 780 -24.15 -15.42 -4.45
N VAL A 781 -24.44 -14.15 -4.13
CA VAL A 781 -23.80 -12.99 -4.77
C VAL A 781 -22.28 -13.04 -4.54
N PHE A 782 -21.86 -13.38 -3.34
CA PHE A 782 -20.45 -13.55 -2.97
C PHE A 782 -19.76 -14.70 -3.72
N ILE A 783 -20.47 -15.74 -4.16
CA ILE A 783 -19.83 -16.80 -4.97
C ILE A 783 -19.78 -16.38 -6.44
N ILE A 784 -20.88 -15.88 -6.97
CA ILE A 784 -20.98 -15.50 -8.39
C ILE A 784 -20.05 -14.35 -8.76
N HIS A 785 -19.82 -13.38 -7.86
CA HIS A 785 -18.97 -12.24 -8.22
C HIS A 785 -17.53 -12.64 -8.55
N VAL A 786 -16.98 -13.71 -7.95
CA VAL A 786 -15.63 -14.24 -8.30
C VAL A 786 -15.60 -14.72 -9.75
N VAL A 787 -16.68 -15.38 -10.20
CA VAL A 787 -16.83 -15.81 -11.60
C VAL A 787 -16.93 -14.60 -12.52
N LEU A 788 -17.67 -13.56 -12.13
CA LEU A 788 -17.78 -12.33 -12.92
C LEU A 788 -16.45 -11.57 -12.99
N ILE A 789 -15.65 -11.56 -11.93
CA ILE A 789 -14.29 -11.01 -11.93
C ILE A 789 -13.43 -11.76 -12.96
N ALA A 790 -13.49 -13.09 -12.99
CA ALA A 790 -12.78 -13.90 -13.99
C ALA A 790 -13.12 -13.47 -15.43
N VAL A 791 -14.41 -13.25 -15.71
CA VAL A 791 -14.88 -12.82 -17.04
C VAL A 791 -14.38 -11.42 -17.37
N ILE A 792 -14.51 -10.47 -16.44
CA ILE A 792 -14.14 -9.06 -16.65
C ILE A 792 -12.64 -8.88 -16.81
N ALA A 793 -11.85 -9.60 -16.02
CA ALA A 793 -10.40 -9.60 -16.10
C ALA A 793 -9.92 -9.94 -17.52
N ASN A 794 -10.67 -10.73 -18.28
CA ASN A 794 -10.35 -11.15 -19.64
C ASN A 794 -10.85 -10.19 -20.75
N ILE A 795 -11.40 -9.01 -20.41
CA ILE A 795 -11.86 -8.01 -21.38
C ILE A 795 -10.84 -6.85 -21.46
N PRO A 796 -10.04 -6.74 -22.55
CA PRO A 796 -8.97 -5.73 -22.63
C PRO A 796 -9.45 -4.28 -22.52
N ALA A 797 -10.64 -3.96 -23.06
CA ALA A 797 -11.20 -2.61 -23.04
C ALA A 797 -11.46 -2.07 -21.62
N LEU A 798 -11.68 -2.94 -20.63
CA LEU A 798 -11.94 -2.54 -19.24
C LEU A 798 -10.64 -2.27 -18.45
N ARG A 799 -9.47 -2.52 -19.06
CA ARG A 799 -8.16 -2.31 -18.42
C ARG A 799 -7.57 -0.93 -18.69
N GLN A 800 -8.07 -0.23 -19.70
CA GLN A 800 -7.57 1.08 -20.13
C GLN A 800 -7.86 2.20 -19.12
N GLY A 801 -8.60 1.91 -18.04
CA GLY A 801 -8.85 2.86 -16.95
C GLY A 801 -9.91 3.93 -17.26
N ASP A 802 -10.66 3.79 -18.35
CA ASP A 802 -11.72 4.73 -18.71
C ASP A 802 -12.85 4.70 -17.67
N ILE A 803 -13.03 5.83 -16.96
CA ILE A 803 -14.01 5.95 -15.88
C ILE A 803 -15.44 5.66 -16.33
N TRP A 804 -15.83 6.06 -17.54
CA TRP A 804 -17.21 5.91 -18.03
C TRP A 804 -17.47 4.47 -18.46
N ILE A 805 -16.54 3.86 -19.17
CA ILE A 805 -16.62 2.46 -19.58
C ILE A 805 -16.63 1.57 -18.33
N ASN A 806 -15.74 1.81 -17.38
CA ASN A 806 -15.67 1.05 -16.13
C ASN A 806 -16.92 1.26 -15.27
N THR A 807 -17.44 2.48 -15.18
CA THR A 807 -18.72 2.76 -14.48
C THR A 807 -19.88 2.02 -15.14
N ALA A 808 -19.96 2.00 -16.47
CA ALA A 808 -20.98 1.24 -17.19
C ALA A 808 -20.83 -0.28 -16.96
N ALA A 809 -19.60 -0.79 -16.94
CA ALA A 809 -19.31 -2.19 -16.63
C ALA A 809 -19.77 -2.55 -15.21
N TYR A 810 -19.50 -1.71 -14.20
CA TYR A 810 -20.02 -1.92 -12.85
C TYR A 810 -21.55 -1.96 -12.81
N ALA A 811 -22.22 -1.01 -13.46
CA ALA A 811 -23.67 -0.98 -13.53
C ALA A 811 -24.23 -2.28 -14.17
N LEU A 812 -23.56 -2.79 -15.21
CA LEU A 812 -23.91 -4.04 -15.85
C LEU A 812 -23.72 -5.24 -14.91
N VAL A 813 -22.59 -5.32 -14.21
CA VAL A 813 -22.30 -6.40 -13.24
C VAL A 813 -23.32 -6.44 -12.11
N LEU A 814 -23.57 -5.27 -11.50
CA LEU A 814 -24.54 -5.14 -10.41
C LEU A 814 -25.96 -5.47 -10.91
N GLY A 815 -26.32 -5.02 -12.12
CA GLY A 815 -27.56 -5.38 -12.78
C GLY A 815 -27.69 -6.88 -13.04
N LEU A 816 -26.63 -7.53 -13.52
CA LEU A 816 -26.58 -8.97 -13.77
C LEU A 816 -26.75 -9.77 -12.48
N LEU A 817 -26.02 -9.42 -11.42
CA LEU A 817 -26.16 -10.03 -10.09
C LEU A 817 -27.61 -9.90 -9.58
N TRP A 818 -28.22 -8.73 -9.74
CA TRP A 818 -29.61 -8.51 -9.37
C TRP A 818 -30.58 -9.37 -10.20
N VAL A 819 -30.42 -9.45 -11.52
CA VAL A 819 -31.23 -10.32 -12.39
C VAL A 819 -31.08 -11.79 -12.00
N MET A 820 -29.87 -12.26 -11.76
CA MET A 820 -29.59 -13.65 -11.36
C MET A 820 -30.25 -13.99 -10.03
N VAL A 821 -30.21 -13.09 -9.05
CA VAL A 821 -30.89 -13.26 -7.76
C VAL A 821 -32.41 -13.26 -7.92
N ARG A 822 -32.96 -12.37 -8.76
CA ARG A 822 -34.41 -12.27 -9.01
C ARG A 822 -34.96 -13.50 -9.74
N THR A 823 -34.19 -14.04 -10.68
CA THR A 823 -34.55 -15.24 -11.45
C THR A 823 -34.17 -16.55 -10.75
N ARG A 824 -33.49 -16.47 -9.59
CA ARG A 824 -32.97 -17.62 -8.82
C ARG A 824 -32.05 -18.52 -9.66
N PHE A 825 -31.28 -17.90 -10.55
CA PHE A 825 -30.34 -18.60 -11.44
C PHE A 825 -29.35 -19.44 -10.63
N LEU A 826 -29.24 -20.74 -10.89
CA LEU A 826 -28.34 -21.67 -10.17
C LEU A 826 -28.52 -21.79 -8.64
N PHE A 827 -29.64 -21.34 -8.06
CA PHE A 827 -29.89 -21.46 -6.60
C PHE A 827 -29.99 -22.92 -6.12
N ARG A 828 -30.15 -23.88 -7.06
CA ARG A 828 -30.13 -25.32 -6.75
C ARG A 828 -28.72 -25.86 -6.50
N ILE A 829 -27.72 -25.22 -7.10
CA ILE A 829 -26.31 -25.67 -7.06
C ILE A 829 -25.54 -24.82 -6.05
N ILE A 830 -25.73 -23.49 -6.11
CA ILE A 830 -24.98 -22.53 -5.31
C ILE A 830 -25.73 -22.25 -4.00
N PRO A 831 -25.06 -22.30 -2.83
CA PRO A 831 -25.66 -21.94 -1.57
C PRO A 831 -26.17 -20.48 -1.54
N THR A 832 -27.34 -20.26 -0.92
CA THR A 832 -27.98 -18.95 -0.73
C THR A 832 -27.93 -18.45 0.69
#